data_AF-I2G4L3-F1
#
_entry.id   AF-I2G4L3-F1
#
_cell.length_a   1.000
_cell.length_b   1.000
_cell.length_c   1.000
_cell.angle_alpha   90.00
_cell.angle_beta   90.00
_cell.angle_gamma   90.00
#
_symmetry.space_group_name_H-M   'P 1'
#
loop_
_entity.id
_entity.type
_entity.pdbx_description
1 polymer ?
#
loop_
_entity_poly.entity_id
_entity_poly.type
_entity_poly.pdbx_seq_one_letter_code
_entity_poly.pdbx_strand_id
1 'polypeptide(L)'
;MRSAPVFQPALNSSRSVPQARACDDGLTFVAHYPADKYAASLAQGAARLELWTDLPVFQSDAASTSKATSWKSVPLVHVKATVGYQSGYSFVAKVKCNDEAADGVFGFTYRIVHPDGQIDWLGSPSNDGQIYVPSLQNSPLTIRQLVQAHKGTDLSVLDTSDSDHGQDGAITSATLSASLRDASGNLSFSIKLSDVQSGLVIERTKSTWCTSRRFQSLADVSPDFGANLLALELAQSSRREMLVLMPVFEDANVTSRLMRGSCTGDRVDFHINGSDKPQAKVSFALGTTDKLEQAIAACRTHAAKSLRTCSHEPLGLSWSAKKALDLELPQSPGVEDMIPSLACSYSEPDCVDISFYSDSTAVEGSYQGLSTVSSMVPPTHEEEIVSRHAMQEEDDDRSTVNGDRTIQADTRVSPLQPKAGLGFCTWEAMQNENRRPLLSEVVAALEAAEHRMGKGSITALLIDDGWQDVVHGEGHRGRLNSFDMDPSVFDLEAANDGDQQTSVLSRYVSHIRQRFPSIKSVGFWMALAGYWDGIHPDGPIAKELSAPLRQVHIKDTHRQASRDWYIQATELDMHLFWDRAFHSLRQSGIDFVKIDAQAEWEWIQEDATSDRMMPRASKLGKAAFEAMEGAATRYFGAGGGVIHSMGFTSALTNTSRTLHSQGMAIRCTDDFFPQIPDAHRHHLAHNVYNSLLLPEHRCDADMFSHCLQKESEDSQQDHTGYHASFRSFTDARLWVSDKADAPQHASLRALVSPGQLSEQGAKIGMQARGHLLPDAAFDDLIGEGSGPALKLMAQHEKTGSATLGLWNLRGGQASSFDSLHVSQILPKPGHCVVISFRTGKLWLLANSTEHSMLSTVLEAGSWEVLNFSPLLNTSVDGVHVAMLGSTEHFMTPEGIHSITISTSNPAREVRRRRSARRPSHHRSRSSRSSTYSNSSVGDSTETALTTTTTAATKVDTLMQQENGSQAVLLSLALINGLFAALYGVIRSSQRTTVGKSKKLPRPDILDAVISMLDKIQTLMVFGLLIVASWTSIIPISSGKEGGNTWLPAWGKKQISESDFDDQTLKRVRLRPADAVATLKRCLASRTITPLREFPISIEEPRSPITPSPSSTVQAKPRVITSEPMVIAKPDVIFISTIDMAAKIAFLVICPAQSCIKSCTIDRVQYDCSATPWITISAVEIEQGSAKSQRNEDGGAFKLEVDMNLWLESQDETFVQSLSAPVSVSVRVSGA
;
A
#
# COMPACT_ATOMS: atom_id res chain seq x y z
N MET A 1 11.30 7.83 -48.29
CA MET A 1 12.14 8.75 -47.49
C MET A 1 12.93 7.92 -46.48
N ARG A 2 13.95 8.47 -45.80
CA ARG A 2 14.55 7.80 -44.63
C ARG A 2 13.59 7.93 -43.44
N SER A 3 13.55 6.95 -42.54
CA SER A 3 12.83 7.07 -41.27
C SER A 3 13.50 8.12 -40.39
N ALA A 4 12.72 9.00 -39.75
CA ALA A 4 13.27 10.00 -38.83
C ALA A 4 13.59 9.35 -37.47
N PRO A 5 14.79 9.58 -36.90
CA PRO A 5 15.11 9.11 -35.55
C PRO A 5 14.43 9.95 -34.47
N VAL A 6 14.10 9.31 -33.36
CA VAL A 6 13.71 9.96 -32.10
C VAL A 6 14.93 10.02 -31.19
N PHE A 7 15.19 11.17 -30.57
CA PHE A 7 16.33 11.36 -29.68
C PHE A 7 15.89 11.61 -28.23
N GLN A 8 16.64 11.07 -27.26
CA GLN A 8 16.45 11.30 -25.83
C GLN A 8 17.82 11.66 -25.19
N PRO A 9 18.09 12.93 -24.88
CA PRO A 9 17.22 14.10 -25.07
C PRO A 9 17.05 14.48 -26.53
N ALA A 10 15.93 15.16 -26.82
CA ALA A 10 15.58 15.61 -28.15
C ALA A 10 16.47 16.78 -28.64
N LEU A 11 16.57 16.93 -29.95
CA LEU A 11 16.95 18.20 -30.57
C LEU A 11 15.89 19.28 -30.19
N ASN A 12 16.30 20.55 -30.11
CA ASN A 12 15.59 21.66 -29.44
C ASN A 12 15.37 21.53 -27.92
N SER A 13 15.77 20.44 -27.25
CA SER A 13 15.61 20.37 -25.78
C SER A 13 16.69 21.14 -25.03
N SER A 14 16.32 21.73 -23.89
CA SER A 14 17.26 22.24 -22.89
C SER A 14 16.95 21.55 -21.55
N ARG A 15 17.97 21.07 -20.84
CA ARG A 15 17.82 20.41 -19.52
C ARG A 15 18.86 20.92 -18.52
N SER A 16 18.45 21.20 -17.28
CA SER A 16 19.37 21.36 -16.15
C SER A 16 19.75 19.98 -15.58
N VAL A 17 21.03 19.72 -15.33
CA VAL A 17 21.50 18.49 -14.66
C VAL A 17 22.60 18.81 -13.64
N PRO A 18 22.47 18.41 -12.35
CA PRO A 18 23.50 18.61 -11.34
C PRO A 18 24.90 18.16 -11.75
N GLN A 19 25.92 18.95 -11.42
CA GLN A 19 27.34 18.63 -11.65
C GLN A 19 27.71 17.24 -11.10
N ALA A 20 27.35 16.94 -9.85
CA ALA A 20 27.61 15.62 -9.25
C ALA A 20 27.01 14.48 -10.10
N ARG A 21 25.73 14.58 -10.48
CA ARG A 21 25.09 13.58 -11.36
C ARG A 21 25.76 13.47 -12.73
N ALA A 22 26.25 14.57 -13.30
CA ALA A 22 26.94 14.57 -14.58
C ALA A 22 28.32 13.87 -14.52
N CYS A 23 28.99 13.86 -13.37
CA CYS A 23 30.27 13.19 -13.15
C CYS A 23 30.11 11.74 -12.62
N ASP A 24 29.35 11.58 -11.53
CA ASP A 24 29.18 10.33 -10.78
C ASP A 24 28.33 9.30 -11.53
N ASP A 25 27.13 9.68 -11.95
CA ASP A 25 26.26 8.80 -12.75
C ASP A 25 26.65 8.85 -14.23
N GLY A 26 26.78 10.07 -14.77
CA GLY A 26 26.94 10.34 -16.19
C GLY A 26 25.61 10.50 -16.94
N LEU A 27 25.63 11.36 -17.95
CA LEU A 27 24.51 11.71 -18.81
C LEU A 27 24.25 10.62 -19.86
N THR A 28 23.05 10.07 -19.89
CA THR A 28 22.60 9.19 -20.98
C THR A 28 22.09 10.03 -22.16
N PHE A 29 22.44 9.60 -23.37
CA PHE A 29 21.96 10.09 -24.67
C PHE A 29 21.56 8.89 -25.53
N VAL A 30 20.42 8.99 -26.20
CA VAL A 30 19.81 7.86 -26.92
C VAL A 30 19.29 8.34 -28.27
N ALA A 31 19.44 7.49 -29.28
CA ALA A 31 18.83 7.66 -30.59
C ALA A 31 18.08 6.37 -30.97
N HIS A 32 16.82 6.49 -31.35
CA HIS A 32 15.98 5.38 -31.80
C HIS A 32 15.59 5.57 -33.26
N TYR A 33 15.90 4.58 -34.10
CA TYR A 33 15.45 4.52 -35.48
C TYR A 33 14.35 3.47 -35.64
N PRO A 34 13.21 3.79 -36.28
CA PRO A 34 12.23 2.80 -36.70
C PRO A 34 12.86 1.64 -37.49
N ALA A 35 12.23 0.46 -37.47
CA ALA A 35 12.77 -0.76 -38.06
C ALA A 35 12.83 -0.70 -39.61
N ASP A 36 13.96 -0.23 -40.16
CA ASP A 36 14.23 -0.24 -41.60
C ASP A 36 15.62 -0.78 -41.96
N LYS A 37 15.87 -1.00 -43.26
CA LYS A 37 17.12 -1.58 -43.79
C LYS A 37 18.35 -0.71 -43.52
N TYR A 38 18.19 0.60 -43.38
CA TYR A 38 19.29 1.52 -43.09
C TYR A 38 19.63 1.51 -41.60
N ALA A 39 18.62 1.56 -40.73
CA ALA A 39 18.77 1.37 -39.28
C ALA A 39 19.43 0.02 -38.95
N ALA A 40 19.05 -1.06 -39.65
CA ALA A 40 19.71 -2.36 -39.56
C ALA A 40 21.20 -2.31 -39.97
N SER A 41 21.55 -1.55 -41.02
CA SER A 41 22.95 -1.40 -41.44
C SER A 41 23.78 -0.57 -40.45
N LEU A 42 23.20 0.46 -39.82
CA LEU A 42 23.82 1.21 -38.72
C LEU A 42 24.10 0.30 -37.52
N ALA A 43 23.14 -0.55 -37.14
CA ALA A 43 23.32 -1.53 -36.06
C ALA A 43 24.37 -2.61 -36.36
N GLN A 44 24.65 -2.87 -37.63
CA GLN A 44 25.75 -3.72 -38.11
C GLN A 44 27.09 -2.97 -38.25
N GLY A 45 27.14 -1.68 -37.96
CA GLY A 45 28.36 -0.86 -38.02
C GLY A 45 28.73 -0.33 -39.41
N ALA A 46 27.80 -0.32 -40.37
CA ALA A 46 28.05 0.18 -41.73
C ALA A 46 28.36 1.69 -41.79
N ALA A 47 27.95 2.45 -40.78
CA ALA A 47 28.40 3.81 -40.49
C ALA A 47 28.33 4.04 -38.97
N ARG A 48 29.06 5.02 -38.43
CA ARG A 48 29.05 5.33 -36.99
C ARG A 48 28.03 6.42 -36.67
N LEU A 49 27.13 6.16 -35.74
CA LEU A 49 26.29 7.19 -35.13
C LEU A 49 27.05 7.82 -33.95
N GLU A 50 27.19 9.14 -33.96
CA GLU A 50 28.02 9.88 -32.99
C GLU A 50 27.22 11.05 -32.38
N LEU A 51 27.30 11.18 -31.06
CA LEU A 51 26.96 12.38 -30.32
C LEU A 51 28.11 13.37 -30.53
N TRP A 52 27.79 14.60 -30.91
CA TRP A 52 28.74 15.69 -31.03
C TRP A 52 28.39 16.75 -29.98
N THR A 53 29.29 17.05 -29.05
CA THR A 53 28.99 17.93 -27.89
C THR A 53 30.24 18.62 -27.34
N ASP A 54 30.12 19.84 -26.82
CA ASP A 54 31.20 20.56 -26.11
C ASP A 54 31.24 20.32 -24.59
N LEU A 55 30.45 19.36 -24.10
CA LEU A 55 30.50 18.93 -22.69
C LEU A 55 31.94 18.62 -22.22
N PRO A 56 32.24 18.81 -20.92
CA PRO A 56 33.54 18.50 -20.32
C PRO A 56 33.71 16.99 -20.09
N VAL A 57 33.42 16.16 -21.11
CA VAL A 57 33.50 14.69 -21.09
C VAL A 57 34.90 14.19 -20.73
N PHE A 58 34.94 13.17 -19.86
CA PHE A 58 36.10 12.38 -19.46
C PHE A 58 36.65 11.59 -20.66
N GLN A 59 37.94 11.74 -20.97
CA GLN A 59 38.48 11.28 -22.26
C GLN A 59 38.57 9.75 -22.38
N SER A 60 38.04 9.24 -23.49
CA SER A 60 38.22 7.86 -23.95
C SER A 60 38.83 7.77 -25.37
N ASP A 61 39.64 8.76 -25.77
CA ASP A 61 40.61 8.58 -26.86
C ASP A 61 41.74 9.62 -26.82
N ALA A 62 42.98 9.18 -27.06
CA ALA A 62 44.21 9.94 -26.77
C ALA A 62 44.64 10.93 -27.88
N ALA A 63 43.68 11.51 -28.62
CA ALA A 63 43.94 12.20 -29.88
C ALA A 63 43.42 13.66 -29.98
N SER A 64 43.06 14.31 -28.87
CA SER A 64 42.83 15.76 -28.85
C SER A 64 43.11 16.39 -27.49
N THR A 65 44.23 17.12 -27.36
CA THR A 65 44.65 17.78 -26.11
C THR A 65 44.88 19.28 -26.31
N SER A 66 43.81 20.05 -26.53
CA SER A 66 43.79 21.47 -26.13
C SER A 66 42.36 22.04 -26.00
N LYS A 67 42.14 22.86 -24.96
CA LYS A 67 40.92 23.61 -24.60
C LYS A 67 39.71 22.77 -24.16
N ALA A 68 39.18 23.14 -22.98
CA ALA A 68 38.00 22.53 -22.35
C ALA A 68 36.67 22.79 -23.10
N THR A 69 36.63 23.78 -23.99
CA THR A 69 35.48 24.17 -24.82
C THR A 69 35.57 23.65 -26.26
N SER A 70 36.29 22.55 -26.48
CA SER A 70 36.35 21.87 -27.78
C SER A 70 35.20 20.86 -27.90
N TRP A 71 34.48 20.89 -29.03
CA TRP A 71 33.46 19.88 -29.34
C TRP A 71 34.11 18.50 -29.56
N LYS A 72 33.51 17.47 -28.97
CA LYS A 72 33.96 16.08 -28.91
C LYS A 72 32.94 15.16 -29.56
N SER A 73 33.41 14.06 -30.14
CA SER A 73 32.58 12.96 -30.62
C SER A 73 32.54 11.82 -29.60
N VAL A 74 31.34 11.36 -29.23
CA VAL A 74 31.13 10.15 -28.44
C VAL A 74 30.27 9.18 -29.28
N PRO A 75 30.73 7.95 -29.59
CA PRO A 75 29.96 7.01 -30.38
C PRO A 75 28.73 6.50 -29.60
N LEU A 76 27.58 6.38 -30.28
CA LEU A 76 26.42 5.69 -29.74
C LEU A 76 26.52 4.20 -30.11
N VAL A 77 26.45 3.33 -29.11
CA VAL A 77 26.53 1.87 -29.25
C VAL A 77 25.13 1.28 -29.37
N HIS A 78 24.92 0.35 -30.31
CA HIS A 78 23.63 -0.32 -30.50
C HIS A 78 23.24 -1.17 -29.27
N VAL A 79 22.05 -0.95 -28.74
CA VAL A 79 21.46 -1.69 -27.62
C VAL A 79 20.80 -2.96 -28.14
N LYS A 80 21.33 -4.12 -27.74
CA LYS A 80 20.79 -5.43 -28.12
C LYS A 80 19.54 -5.83 -27.34
N ALA A 81 19.42 -5.42 -26.08
CA ALA A 81 18.25 -5.70 -25.25
C ALA A 81 17.15 -4.66 -25.48
N THR A 82 16.16 -5.02 -26.30
CA THR A 82 15.03 -4.16 -26.65
C THR A 82 13.70 -4.89 -26.45
N VAL A 83 12.73 -4.17 -25.86
CA VAL A 83 11.36 -4.60 -25.60
C VAL A 83 10.44 -3.96 -26.63
N GLY A 84 9.59 -4.79 -27.26
CA GLY A 84 8.58 -4.36 -28.24
C GLY A 84 8.37 -5.40 -29.34
N TYR A 85 7.19 -5.39 -29.96
CA TYR A 85 6.98 -6.08 -31.25
C TYR A 85 7.50 -5.17 -32.37
N GLN A 86 8.16 -5.74 -33.39
CA GLN A 86 8.82 -4.97 -34.47
C GLN A 86 9.75 -3.83 -34.00
N SER A 87 10.41 -4.00 -32.85
CA SER A 87 11.25 -2.96 -32.24
C SER A 87 12.31 -2.41 -33.20
N GLY A 88 12.35 -1.09 -33.36
CA GLY A 88 13.42 -0.38 -34.07
C GLY A 88 14.79 -0.48 -33.38
N TYR A 89 15.79 0.11 -34.02
CA TYR A 89 17.19 0.04 -33.59
C TYR A 89 17.52 1.21 -32.66
N SER A 90 17.86 0.89 -31.41
CA SER A 90 18.22 1.85 -30.37
C SER A 90 19.72 1.92 -30.18
N PHE A 91 20.28 3.13 -30.08
CA PHE A 91 21.69 3.38 -29.91
C PHE A 91 21.90 4.32 -28.71
N VAL A 92 22.90 4.06 -27.87
CA VAL A 92 23.15 4.83 -26.63
C VAL A 92 24.59 5.27 -26.53
N ALA A 93 24.80 6.53 -26.13
CA ALA A 93 26.05 7.00 -25.54
C ALA A 93 25.80 7.35 -24.06
N LYS A 94 26.70 6.92 -23.16
CA LYS A 94 26.71 7.40 -21.77
C LYS A 94 27.97 8.25 -21.55
N VAL A 95 27.78 9.44 -21.00
CA VAL A 95 28.75 10.54 -21.04
C VAL A 95 28.99 11.04 -19.62
N LYS A 96 30.16 10.72 -19.04
CA LYS A 96 30.60 11.28 -17.76
C LYS A 96 31.37 12.58 -17.99
N CYS A 97 31.02 13.62 -17.23
CA CYS A 97 31.77 14.86 -17.15
C CYS A 97 32.98 14.74 -16.21
N ASN A 98 33.95 15.63 -16.38
CA ASN A 98 35.05 15.83 -15.44
C ASN A 98 34.57 16.59 -14.20
N ASP A 99 35.22 16.34 -13.05
CA ASP A 99 34.94 17.05 -11.79
C ASP A 99 35.14 18.58 -11.91
N GLU A 100 36.07 19.01 -12.77
CA GLU A 100 36.32 20.42 -13.14
C GLU A 100 35.26 21.02 -14.11
N ALA A 101 34.09 20.39 -14.27
CA ALA A 101 32.99 20.94 -15.07
C ALA A 101 32.55 22.32 -14.55
N ALA A 102 32.90 23.37 -15.29
CA ALA A 102 32.50 24.73 -14.97
C ALA A 102 30.99 24.95 -15.15
N ASP A 103 30.43 25.87 -14.35
CA ASP A 103 29.05 26.35 -14.51
C ASP A 103 28.83 26.86 -15.93
N GLY A 104 27.88 26.28 -16.66
CA GLY A 104 27.74 26.57 -18.08
C GLY A 104 26.63 25.81 -18.80
N VAL A 105 26.24 26.36 -19.96
CA VAL A 105 25.36 25.73 -20.94
C VAL A 105 26.23 25.10 -22.03
N PHE A 106 26.07 23.79 -22.21
CA PHE A 106 26.82 22.99 -23.18
C PHE A 106 25.90 22.53 -24.32
N GLY A 107 26.38 22.63 -25.55
CA GLY A 107 25.65 22.21 -26.76
C GLY A 107 25.83 20.73 -27.04
N PHE A 108 24.81 20.10 -27.64
CA PHE A 108 24.92 18.77 -28.22
C PHE A 108 24.05 18.60 -29.48
N THR A 109 24.52 17.74 -30.38
CA THR A 109 23.83 17.36 -31.61
C THR A 109 24.21 15.94 -32.00
N TYR A 110 23.56 15.38 -33.02
CA TYR A 110 23.81 14.02 -33.49
C TYR A 110 24.26 14.03 -34.95
N ARG A 111 25.16 13.12 -35.31
CA ARG A 111 25.67 12.96 -36.69
C ARG A 111 25.92 11.49 -37.04
N ILE A 112 25.91 11.18 -38.32
CA ILE A 112 26.34 9.87 -38.85
C ILE A 112 27.64 10.09 -39.63
N VAL A 113 28.68 9.34 -39.31
CA VAL A 113 29.96 9.34 -40.03
C VAL A 113 30.09 8.04 -40.83
N HIS A 114 30.09 8.19 -42.15
CA HIS A 114 30.19 7.08 -43.10
C HIS A 114 31.65 6.60 -43.25
N PRO A 115 31.91 5.37 -43.77
CA PRO A 115 33.27 4.81 -43.85
C PRO A 115 34.24 5.56 -44.77
N ASP A 116 33.73 6.38 -45.69
CA ASP A 116 34.48 7.27 -46.57
C ASP A 116 34.84 8.63 -45.93
N GLY A 117 34.33 8.89 -44.72
CA GLY A 117 34.49 10.16 -44.00
C GLY A 117 33.39 11.19 -44.27
N GLN A 118 32.37 10.89 -45.07
CA GLN A 118 31.20 11.78 -45.21
C GLN A 118 30.44 11.87 -43.87
N ILE A 119 29.94 13.06 -43.54
CA ILE A 119 29.15 13.33 -42.34
C ILE A 119 27.73 13.77 -42.72
N ASP A 120 26.73 12.97 -42.37
CA ASP A 120 25.32 13.39 -42.38
C ASP A 120 24.99 13.98 -40.99
N TRP A 121 24.78 15.30 -40.91
CA TRP A 121 24.31 15.96 -39.68
C TRP A 121 22.81 15.76 -39.48
N LEU A 122 22.40 15.42 -38.25
CA LEU A 122 21.00 15.17 -37.90
C LEU A 122 20.35 16.36 -37.17
N GLY A 123 21.17 17.25 -36.59
CA GLY A 123 20.79 18.57 -36.10
C GLY A 123 21.47 19.70 -36.87
N SER A 124 21.35 20.92 -36.33
CA SER A 124 21.86 22.17 -36.89
C SER A 124 21.92 23.23 -35.77
N PRO A 125 22.71 24.31 -35.91
CA PRO A 125 22.85 25.32 -34.85
C PRO A 125 21.54 26.00 -34.40
N SER A 126 20.45 25.89 -35.17
CA SER A 126 19.11 26.37 -34.79
C SER A 126 18.22 25.33 -34.11
N ASN A 127 18.65 24.07 -34.00
CA ASN A 127 17.94 23.02 -33.24
C ASN A 127 18.85 22.06 -32.44
N ASP A 128 20.13 22.36 -32.30
CA ASP A 128 21.02 21.65 -31.38
C ASP A 128 20.49 21.76 -29.94
N GLY A 129 20.62 20.69 -29.17
CA GLY A 129 20.15 20.63 -27.80
C GLY A 129 21.13 21.25 -26.81
N GLN A 130 20.65 21.59 -25.63
CA GLN A 130 21.41 22.25 -24.57
C GLN A 130 21.35 21.48 -23.25
N ILE A 131 22.46 21.50 -22.51
CA ILE A 131 22.53 20.98 -21.14
C ILE A 131 23.17 22.05 -20.27
N TYR A 132 22.41 22.55 -19.30
CA TYR A 132 22.93 23.41 -18.26
C TYR A 132 23.45 22.57 -17.10
N VAL A 133 24.71 22.79 -16.70
CA VAL A 133 25.34 22.12 -15.56
C VAL A 133 25.63 23.17 -14.48
N PRO A 134 24.72 23.40 -13.52
CA PRO A 134 24.96 24.32 -12.41
C PRO A 134 26.07 23.82 -11.48
N SER A 135 26.91 24.75 -11.03
CA SER A 135 27.98 24.51 -10.07
C SER A 135 27.49 24.00 -8.73
N LEU A 136 28.21 23.05 -8.15
CA LEU A 136 27.99 22.56 -6.78
C LEU A 136 28.20 23.65 -5.69
N GLN A 137 28.80 24.80 -6.04
CA GLN A 137 29.01 25.92 -5.12
C GLN A 137 27.75 26.80 -4.94
N ASN A 138 26.74 26.63 -5.79
CA ASN A 138 25.47 27.34 -5.65
C ASN A 138 24.71 26.78 -4.43
N SER A 139 24.54 27.62 -3.40
CA SER A 139 23.77 27.30 -2.20
C SER A 139 22.36 26.78 -2.54
N PRO A 140 21.82 25.82 -1.79
CA PRO A 140 20.46 25.32 -2.03
C PRO A 140 19.44 26.46 -1.94
N LEU A 141 18.39 26.36 -2.75
CA LEU A 141 17.34 27.35 -2.78
C LEU A 141 16.55 27.32 -1.46
N THR A 142 15.98 28.46 -1.07
CA THR A 142 15.10 28.55 0.10
C THR A 142 13.72 29.06 -0.31
N ILE A 143 12.69 28.62 0.42
CA ILE A 143 11.30 29.05 0.17
C ILE A 143 11.17 30.58 0.25
N ARG A 144 11.99 31.26 1.07
CA ARG A 144 12.02 32.74 1.18
C ARG A 144 12.63 33.45 -0.04
N GLN A 145 13.43 32.77 -0.87
CA GLN A 145 13.94 33.33 -2.14
C GLN A 145 12.95 33.11 -3.28
N LEU A 146 12.29 31.95 -3.30
CA LEU A 146 11.33 31.55 -4.34
C LEU A 146 9.98 32.27 -4.22
N VAL A 147 9.47 32.41 -2.99
CA VAL A 147 8.11 32.88 -2.71
C VAL A 147 8.13 34.29 -2.13
N GLN A 148 7.78 35.29 -2.94
CA GLN A 148 7.56 36.65 -2.45
C GLN A 148 6.12 36.80 -1.95
N ALA A 149 5.93 36.78 -0.64
CA ALA A 149 4.65 37.19 -0.03
C ALA A 149 4.32 38.66 -0.37
N HIS A 150 3.05 38.96 -0.63
CA HIS A 150 2.59 40.32 -0.87
C HIS A 150 2.21 41.03 0.44
N LYS A 151 2.01 42.36 0.37
CA LYS A 151 1.55 43.14 1.53
C LYS A 151 0.23 42.56 2.05
N GLY A 152 0.16 42.32 3.37
CA GLY A 152 -0.99 41.69 4.02
C GLY A 152 -0.90 40.16 4.11
N THR A 153 0.19 39.55 3.65
CA THR A 153 0.45 38.10 3.75
C THR A 153 1.80 37.85 4.45
N ASP A 154 1.83 36.93 5.43
CA ASP A 154 3.02 36.58 6.22
C ASP A 154 3.51 35.16 5.86
N LEU A 155 4.82 35.00 5.60
CA LEU A 155 5.48 33.72 5.30
C LEU A 155 6.24 33.17 6.52
N SER A 156 5.64 32.21 7.20
CA SER A 156 6.29 31.41 8.25
C SER A 156 7.06 30.24 7.63
N VAL A 157 8.35 30.11 7.97
CA VAL A 157 9.17 28.94 7.61
C VAL A 157 9.53 28.26 8.91
N LEU A 158 9.45 26.93 8.95
CA LEU A 158 9.83 26.15 10.12
C LEU A 158 11.32 25.82 10.04
N ASP A 159 12.15 26.63 10.72
CA ASP A 159 13.58 26.34 10.87
C ASP A 159 13.74 25.11 11.79
N THR A 160 14.18 23.98 11.23
CA THR A 160 14.31 22.70 11.96
C THR A 160 15.59 22.66 12.80
N SER A 161 15.65 23.49 13.84
CA SER A 161 16.75 23.54 14.79
C SER A 161 16.65 22.44 15.86
N ASP A 162 16.66 21.16 15.45
CA ASP A 162 16.98 20.00 16.31
C ASP A 162 17.16 18.70 15.49
N SER A 163 18.12 18.70 14.57
CA SER A 163 18.68 17.46 14.01
C SER A 163 20.18 17.63 13.75
N ASP A 164 21.00 17.09 14.65
CA ASP A 164 22.44 16.97 14.40
C ASP A 164 22.69 16.02 13.21
N HIS A 165 23.77 16.29 12.47
CA HIS A 165 24.19 15.68 11.22
C HIS A 165 23.33 16.05 10.00
N GLY A 166 23.87 16.92 9.14
CA GLY A 166 23.28 17.23 7.84
C GLY A 166 23.29 16.02 6.90
N GLN A 167 22.10 15.48 6.59
CA GLN A 167 21.89 14.54 5.50
C GLN A 167 21.41 15.25 4.24
N ASP A 168 21.83 14.78 3.07
CA ASP A 168 21.44 15.38 1.80
C ASP A 168 19.96 15.16 1.44
N GLY A 169 19.33 16.23 0.97
CA GLY A 169 17.92 16.24 0.57
C GLY A 169 16.93 16.17 1.74
N ALA A 170 17.20 16.88 2.84
CA ALA A 170 16.17 17.18 3.83
C ALA A 170 15.04 18.02 3.20
N ILE A 171 13.79 17.71 3.53
CA ILE A 171 12.62 18.45 3.03
C ILE A 171 12.34 19.61 4.00
N THR A 172 12.36 20.85 3.50
CA THR A 172 11.99 22.03 4.30
C THR A 172 10.52 22.38 4.07
N SER A 173 9.86 22.99 5.05
CA SER A 173 8.42 23.31 4.97
C SER A 173 8.11 24.71 5.49
N ALA A 174 7.08 25.31 4.90
CA ALA A 174 6.62 26.65 5.23
C ALA A 174 5.10 26.76 5.10
N THR A 175 4.52 27.72 5.82
CA THR A 175 3.11 28.10 5.69
C THR A 175 3.00 29.60 5.48
N LEU A 176 2.26 29.96 4.44
CA LEU A 176 1.86 31.32 4.08
C LEU A 176 0.42 31.55 4.54
N SER A 177 0.17 32.66 5.22
CA SER A 177 -1.15 33.01 5.76
C SER A 177 -1.43 34.51 5.63
N ALA A 178 -2.71 34.89 5.59
CA ALA A 178 -3.07 36.30 5.74
C ALA A 178 -2.54 36.88 7.07
N SER A 179 -2.05 38.11 7.04
CA SER A 179 -1.46 38.76 8.21
C SER A 179 -2.53 39.22 9.19
N LEU A 180 -2.31 38.98 10.49
CA LEU A 180 -3.18 39.46 11.57
C LEU A 180 -3.30 41.00 11.63
N ARG A 181 -2.48 41.73 10.86
CA ARG A 181 -2.49 43.19 10.74
C ARG A 181 -3.30 43.71 9.55
N ASP A 182 -3.81 42.83 8.67
CA ASP A 182 -4.57 43.20 7.48
C ASP A 182 -5.98 42.61 7.53
N ALA A 183 -6.97 43.46 7.85
CA ALA A 183 -8.37 43.07 7.97
C ALA A 183 -9.02 42.59 6.66
N SER A 184 -8.34 42.72 5.51
CA SER A 184 -8.87 42.26 4.22
C SER A 184 -8.74 40.75 3.99
N GLY A 185 -7.89 40.06 4.78
CA GLY A 185 -7.68 38.61 4.67
C GLY A 185 -7.10 38.13 3.34
N ASN A 186 -6.62 39.02 2.47
CA ASN A 186 -6.14 38.66 1.14
C ASN A 186 -4.76 37.98 1.19
N LEU A 187 -4.74 36.64 1.11
CA LEU A 187 -3.53 35.86 0.87
C LEU A 187 -3.12 35.97 -0.61
N SER A 188 -1.96 36.58 -0.88
CA SER A 188 -1.33 36.57 -2.21
C SER A 188 0.20 36.58 -2.16
N PHE A 189 0.82 36.07 -3.22
CA PHE A 189 2.27 35.95 -3.37
C PHE A 189 2.66 35.90 -4.86
N SER A 190 3.94 36.01 -5.17
CA SER A 190 4.46 35.77 -6.53
C SER A 190 5.77 34.99 -6.54
N ILE A 191 5.91 34.14 -7.56
CA ILE A 191 7.09 33.33 -7.87
C ILE A 191 7.67 33.85 -9.20
N LYS A 192 9.01 33.81 -9.38
CA LYS A 192 9.57 34.22 -10.68
C LYS A 192 9.33 33.16 -11.73
N LEU A 193 9.11 33.58 -12.97
CA LEU A 193 8.98 32.66 -14.11
C LEU A 193 10.34 32.01 -14.40
N SER A 194 11.42 32.79 -14.33
CA SER A 194 12.81 32.31 -14.45
C SER A 194 13.26 31.26 -13.42
N ASP A 195 12.59 31.13 -12.26
CA ASP A 195 12.93 30.15 -11.22
C ASP A 195 12.34 28.74 -11.50
N VAL A 196 11.45 28.58 -12.49
CA VAL A 196 10.66 27.35 -12.72
C VAL A 196 10.89 26.80 -14.14
N GLN A 197 11.35 25.56 -14.23
CA GLN A 197 11.62 24.87 -15.50
C GLN A 197 10.36 24.20 -16.08
N SER A 198 9.54 23.58 -15.23
CA SER A 198 8.26 22.98 -15.61
C SER A 198 7.42 22.66 -14.37
N GLY A 199 6.25 22.03 -14.51
CA GLY A 199 5.53 21.55 -13.33
C GLY A 199 4.30 20.71 -13.60
N LEU A 200 3.67 20.26 -12.51
CA LEU A 200 2.41 19.53 -12.46
C LEU A 200 1.37 20.39 -11.73
N VAL A 201 0.16 20.47 -12.26
CA VAL A 201 -1.01 21.06 -11.58
C VAL A 201 -2.15 20.05 -11.47
N ILE A 202 -2.86 20.08 -10.36
CA ILE A 202 -4.20 19.47 -10.20
C ILE A 202 -5.19 20.63 -10.04
N GLU A 203 -6.05 20.87 -11.02
CA GLU A 203 -6.96 22.03 -11.06
C GLU A 203 -8.43 21.62 -11.30
N ARG A 204 -9.36 22.34 -10.66
CA ARG A 204 -10.80 22.06 -10.72
C ARG A 204 -11.41 22.55 -12.03
N THR A 205 -11.56 21.63 -12.98
CA THR A 205 -12.16 21.84 -14.32
C THR A 205 -13.64 21.42 -14.40
N LYS A 206 -14.14 20.67 -13.40
CA LYS A 206 -15.50 20.13 -13.34
C LYS A 206 -16.13 20.35 -11.96
N SER A 207 -17.45 20.17 -11.86
CA SER A 207 -18.17 20.45 -10.61
C SER A 207 -17.86 19.48 -9.47
N THR A 208 -17.54 18.21 -9.77
CA THR A 208 -17.28 17.14 -8.80
C THR A 208 -15.85 16.59 -8.84
N TRP A 209 -14.97 17.21 -9.63
CA TRP A 209 -13.73 16.58 -10.10
C TRP A 209 -12.61 17.58 -10.45
N CYS A 210 -11.35 17.18 -10.22
CA CYS A 210 -10.14 17.95 -10.56
C CYS A 210 -9.23 17.21 -11.57
N THR A 211 -8.85 17.90 -12.64
CA THR A 211 -7.98 17.39 -13.70
C THR A 211 -6.51 17.62 -13.38
N SER A 212 -5.66 16.62 -13.58
CA SER A 212 -4.21 16.75 -13.53
C SER A 212 -3.60 17.02 -14.91
N ARG A 213 -2.57 17.87 -15.00
CA ARG A 213 -1.76 18.06 -16.21
C ARG A 213 -0.36 18.62 -15.92
N ARG A 214 0.59 18.32 -16.81
CA ARG A 214 1.88 19.02 -16.87
C ARG A 214 1.72 20.42 -17.49
N PHE A 215 2.61 21.35 -17.15
CA PHE A 215 2.87 22.59 -17.88
C PHE A 215 4.37 22.80 -18.14
N GLN A 216 4.71 23.66 -19.10
CA GLN A 216 6.10 23.98 -19.47
C GLN A 216 6.54 25.34 -18.92
N SER A 217 5.62 26.29 -18.76
CA SER A 217 5.84 27.58 -18.10
C SER A 217 4.86 27.76 -16.95
N LEU A 218 5.29 28.43 -15.88
CA LEU A 218 4.42 28.81 -14.76
C LEU A 218 3.25 29.71 -15.19
N ALA A 219 3.37 30.38 -16.35
CA ALA A 219 2.29 31.14 -16.98
C ALA A 219 1.15 30.26 -17.56
N ASP A 220 1.41 28.98 -17.86
CA ASP A 220 0.42 28.05 -18.45
C ASP A 220 -0.54 27.45 -17.39
N VAL A 221 -0.32 27.72 -16.11
CA VAL A 221 -1.29 27.40 -15.04
C VAL A 221 -2.55 28.25 -15.26
N SER A 222 -3.74 27.67 -15.10
CA SER A 222 -4.97 28.38 -15.47
C SER A 222 -5.24 29.57 -14.54
N PRO A 223 -5.67 30.74 -15.07
CA PRO A 223 -6.27 31.80 -14.25
C PRO A 223 -7.74 31.49 -13.91
N ASP A 224 -8.37 30.57 -14.65
CA ASP A 224 -9.82 30.30 -14.59
C ASP A 224 -10.17 29.09 -13.70
N PHE A 225 -9.21 28.18 -13.49
CA PHE A 225 -9.37 26.99 -12.65
C PHE A 225 -8.60 27.09 -11.33
N GLY A 226 -9.21 26.61 -10.25
CA GLY A 226 -8.59 26.60 -8.93
C GLY A 226 -7.67 25.41 -8.74
N ALA A 227 -6.41 25.65 -8.35
CA ALA A 227 -5.43 24.60 -8.11
C ALA A 227 -5.57 23.99 -6.71
N ASN A 228 -5.65 22.65 -6.62
CA ASN A 228 -5.57 21.87 -5.38
C ASN A 228 -4.12 21.52 -5.02
N LEU A 229 -3.26 21.39 -6.02
CA LEU A 229 -1.83 21.06 -5.87
C LEU A 229 -1.05 21.68 -7.03
N LEU A 230 0.13 22.23 -6.72
CA LEU A 230 1.17 22.56 -7.67
C LEU A 230 2.47 21.89 -7.23
N ALA A 231 3.18 21.25 -8.16
CA ALA A 231 4.56 20.82 -7.96
C ALA A 231 5.42 21.45 -9.07
N LEU A 232 6.38 22.28 -8.68
CA LEU A 232 7.22 23.08 -9.58
C LEU A 232 8.62 22.48 -9.65
N GLU A 233 9.05 22.06 -10.83
CA GLU A 233 10.45 21.68 -11.10
C GLU A 233 11.28 22.97 -11.21
N LEU A 234 12.26 23.16 -10.32
CA LEU A 234 12.99 24.45 -10.26
C LEU A 234 14.12 24.51 -11.30
N ALA A 235 14.19 25.64 -11.99
CA ALA A 235 15.25 25.91 -12.94
C ALA A 235 16.61 26.09 -12.24
N GLN A 236 17.69 25.77 -12.93
CA GLN A 236 19.09 26.02 -12.50
C GLN A 236 19.53 25.37 -11.17
N SER A 237 18.69 24.52 -10.55
CA SER A 237 19.01 23.86 -9.29
C SER A 237 20.21 22.91 -9.38
N SER A 238 21.16 23.06 -8.46
CA SER A 238 22.32 22.16 -8.27
C SER A 238 21.94 20.78 -7.73
N ARG A 239 20.66 20.55 -7.38
CA ARG A 239 20.18 19.35 -6.66
C ARG A 239 18.87 18.76 -7.21
N ARG A 240 18.38 19.23 -8.38
CA ARG A 240 17.02 18.96 -8.89
C ARG A 240 15.94 19.25 -7.84
N GLU A 241 16.01 20.44 -7.25
CA GLU A 241 15.02 20.90 -6.29
C GLU A 241 13.65 21.08 -6.96
N MET A 242 12.59 20.80 -6.22
CA MET A 242 11.21 21.06 -6.61
C MET A 242 10.43 21.65 -5.44
N LEU A 243 9.46 22.52 -5.75
CA LEU A 243 8.62 23.19 -4.77
C LEU A 243 7.18 22.68 -4.89
N VAL A 244 6.68 22.01 -3.85
CA VAL A 244 5.26 21.67 -3.69
C VAL A 244 4.54 22.86 -3.06
N LEU A 245 3.37 23.20 -3.58
CA LEU A 245 2.42 24.15 -2.99
C LEU A 245 1.05 23.49 -2.89
N MET A 246 0.41 23.61 -1.73
CA MET A 246 -0.94 23.11 -1.50
C MET A 246 -1.72 24.15 -0.69
N PRO A 247 -2.83 24.72 -1.21
CA PRO A 247 -3.72 25.54 -0.39
C PRO A 247 -4.43 24.68 0.64
N VAL A 248 -4.80 25.29 1.77
CA VAL A 248 -5.37 24.61 2.93
C VAL A 248 -6.56 25.42 3.44
N PHE A 249 -7.67 24.75 3.71
CA PHE A 249 -8.94 25.38 4.08
C PHE A 249 -9.54 24.72 5.33
N GLU A 250 -10.20 25.51 6.19
CA GLU A 250 -11.07 24.97 7.22
C GLU A 250 -12.33 24.37 6.57
N ASP A 251 -12.83 23.23 7.06
CA ASP A 251 -13.90 22.45 6.41
C ASP A 251 -15.22 23.23 6.23
N ALA A 252 -15.39 24.30 7.01
CA ALA A 252 -16.53 25.19 7.00
C ALA A 252 -16.46 26.29 5.92
N ASN A 253 -15.35 26.43 5.17
CA ASN A 253 -15.06 27.57 4.29
C ASN A 253 -14.42 27.14 2.95
N VAL A 254 -15.02 26.11 2.33
CA VAL A 254 -14.49 25.39 1.15
C VAL A 254 -14.80 26.00 -0.22
N THR A 255 -15.46 27.16 -0.28
CA THR A 255 -15.68 27.91 -1.54
C THR A 255 -14.40 28.54 -2.09
N SER A 256 -13.41 28.78 -1.23
CA SER A 256 -12.13 29.41 -1.55
C SER A 256 -11.23 28.53 -2.42
N ARG A 257 -10.48 29.15 -3.34
CA ARG A 257 -9.62 28.49 -4.34
C ARG A 257 -8.32 29.27 -4.57
N LEU A 258 -7.22 28.56 -4.82
CA LEU A 258 -5.95 29.15 -5.24
C LEU A 258 -5.96 29.37 -6.76
N MET A 259 -5.84 30.62 -7.20
CA MET A 259 -5.91 31.01 -8.61
C MET A 259 -4.58 31.65 -9.06
N ARG A 260 -4.18 31.44 -10.32
CA ARG A 260 -3.13 32.27 -10.94
C ARG A 260 -3.68 33.68 -11.19
N GLY A 261 -2.91 34.70 -10.80
CA GLY A 261 -3.24 36.11 -10.99
C GLY A 261 -2.67 36.68 -12.29
N SER A 262 -2.11 37.87 -12.24
CA SER A 262 -1.36 38.47 -13.34
C SER A 262 0.01 37.81 -13.56
N CYS A 263 0.55 37.96 -14.77
CA CYS A 263 1.97 37.79 -15.05
C CYS A 263 2.55 39.18 -15.33
N THR A 264 3.37 39.71 -14.43
CA THR A 264 3.96 41.05 -14.56
C THR A 264 5.47 40.97 -14.66
N GLY A 265 6.00 41.17 -15.87
CA GLY A 265 7.43 40.94 -16.15
C GLY A 265 7.80 39.47 -15.92
N ASP A 266 8.86 39.23 -15.16
CA ASP A 266 9.37 37.89 -14.80
C ASP A 266 8.70 37.31 -13.53
N ARG A 267 7.48 37.75 -13.16
CA ARG A 267 6.76 37.21 -11.99
C ARG A 267 5.35 36.78 -12.33
N VAL A 268 4.94 35.65 -11.76
CA VAL A 268 3.57 35.12 -11.80
C VAL A 268 2.96 35.28 -10.42
N ASP A 269 1.85 36.00 -10.34
CA ASP A 269 1.09 36.19 -9.10
C ASP A 269 0.17 35.00 -8.82
N PHE A 270 -0.08 34.73 -7.55
CA PHE A 270 -1.05 33.76 -7.05
C PHE A 270 -1.84 34.36 -5.90
N HIS A 271 -3.13 34.04 -5.82
CA HIS A 271 -4.03 34.59 -4.80
C HIS A 271 -5.15 33.61 -4.43
N ILE A 272 -5.68 33.74 -3.21
CA ILE A 272 -6.93 33.06 -2.83
C ILE A 272 -8.13 33.89 -3.28
N ASN A 273 -8.96 33.29 -4.13
CA ASN A 273 -10.26 33.84 -4.52
C ASN A 273 -11.39 33.07 -3.79
N GLY A 274 -12.46 33.76 -3.40
CA GLY A 274 -13.55 33.20 -2.59
C GLY A 274 -14.16 34.21 -1.62
N SER A 275 -15.27 33.83 -0.99
CA SER A 275 -15.92 34.56 0.10
C SER A 275 -15.10 34.55 1.39
N ASP A 276 -14.43 33.43 1.66
CA ASP A 276 -13.91 33.09 2.99
C ASP A 276 -12.38 33.08 3.02
N LYS A 277 -11.83 34.22 2.61
CA LYS A 277 -10.39 34.48 2.53
C LYS A 277 -9.62 34.41 3.85
N PRO A 278 -10.08 34.97 5.00
CA PRO A 278 -9.22 35.20 6.16
C PRO A 278 -8.78 33.95 6.93
N GLN A 279 -9.25 32.75 6.54
CA GLN A 279 -8.84 31.47 7.14
C GLN A 279 -8.11 30.54 6.17
N ALA A 280 -7.96 30.92 4.89
CA ALA A 280 -7.18 30.15 3.93
C ALA A 280 -5.68 30.28 4.21
N LYS A 281 -4.94 29.19 3.95
CA LYS A 281 -3.48 29.13 4.03
C LYS A 281 -2.92 28.49 2.76
N VAL A 282 -1.62 28.63 2.53
CA VAL A 282 -0.89 27.80 1.56
C VAL A 282 0.31 27.20 2.26
N SER A 283 0.39 25.88 2.27
CA SER A 283 1.55 25.14 2.75
C SER A 283 2.49 24.81 1.59
N PHE A 284 3.78 24.81 1.90
CA PHE A 284 4.87 24.63 0.95
C PHE A 284 5.80 23.52 1.46
N ALA A 285 6.33 22.71 0.54
CA ALA A 285 7.45 21.83 0.83
C ALA A 285 8.51 21.94 -0.29
N LEU A 286 9.76 22.16 0.09
CA LEU A 286 10.90 22.22 -0.81
C LEU A 286 11.80 21.01 -0.55
N GLY A 287 12.05 20.23 -1.60
CA GLY A 287 12.83 18.99 -1.59
C GLY A 287 13.37 18.68 -2.99
N THR A 288 13.72 17.44 -3.30
CA THR A 288 14.19 17.06 -4.65
C THR A 288 13.13 16.31 -5.46
N THR A 289 13.23 16.34 -6.80
CA THR A 289 12.36 15.57 -7.71
C THR A 289 12.31 14.09 -7.36
N ASP A 290 13.46 13.53 -6.97
CA ASP A 290 13.61 12.11 -6.64
C ASP A 290 12.89 11.71 -5.34
N LYS A 291 12.41 12.70 -4.57
CA LYS A 291 11.61 12.55 -3.34
C LYS A 291 10.22 13.17 -3.46
N LEU A 292 9.67 13.35 -4.68
CA LEU A 292 8.40 14.06 -4.92
C LEU A 292 7.24 13.56 -4.03
N GLU A 293 6.97 12.26 -3.99
CA GLU A 293 5.90 11.67 -3.17
C GLU A 293 6.10 11.95 -1.66
N GLN A 294 7.36 11.86 -1.19
CA GLN A 294 7.72 12.15 0.20
C GLN A 294 7.54 13.64 0.53
N ALA A 295 7.84 14.53 -0.41
CA ALA A 295 7.68 15.97 -0.23
C ALA A 295 6.21 16.41 -0.28
N ILE A 296 5.35 15.76 -1.08
CA ILE A 296 3.90 16.01 -1.04
C ILE A 296 3.30 15.47 0.27
N ALA A 297 3.72 14.29 0.73
CA ALA A 297 3.32 13.75 2.04
C ALA A 297 3.77 14.67 3.20
N ALA A 298 4.99 15.22 3.14
CA ALA A 298 5.48 16.22 4.09
C ALA A 298 4.68 17.53 4.02
N CYS A 299 4.33 18.00 2.81
CA CYS A 299 3.48 19.17 2.61
C CYS A 299 2.09 18.97 3.22
N ARG A 300 1.47 17.79 3.03
CA ARG A 300 0.20 17.40 3.67
C ARG A 300 0.31 17.32 5.19
N THR A 301 1.36 16.69 5.70
CA THR A 301 1.63 16.62 7.15
C THR A 301 1.80 18.01 7.76
N HIS A 302 2.45 18.94 7.07
CA HIS A 302 2.61 20.34 7.48
C HIS A 302 1.28 21.10 7.40
N ALA A 303 0.50 20.91 6.34
CA ALA A 303 -0.83 21.49 6.18
C ALA A 303 -1.80 21.04 7.28
N ALA A 304 -1.82 19.74 7.61
CA ALA A 304 -2.58 19.17 8.72
C ALA A 304 -2.19 19.85 10.05
N LYS A 305 -0.90 19.94 10.36
CA LYS A 305 -0.40 20.66 11.55
C LYS A 305 -0.69 22.16 11.53
N SER A 306 -0.93 22.75 10.35
CA SER A 306 -1.29 24.17 10.21
C SER A 306 -2.78 24.44 10.47
N LEU A 307 -3.65 23.46 10.25
CA LEU A 307 -5.04 23.51 10.71
C LEU A 307 -5.05 23.34 12.23
N ARG A 308 -5.81 24.16 12.93
CA ARG A 308 -6.09 23.89 14.34
C ARG A 308 -7.05 22.71 14.39
N THR A 309 -6.81 21.76 15.29
CA THR A 309 -7.84 20.81 15.70
C THR A 309 -8.99 21.61 16.32
N CYS A 310 -10.01 21.92 15.53
CA CYS A 310 -11.27 22.42 16.06
C CYS A 310 -11.90 21.29 16.87
N SER A 311 -11.77 21.37 18.19
CA SER A 311 -12.41 20.50 19.18
C SER A 311 -13.92 20.73 19.23
N HIS A 312 -14.58 20.56 18.08
CA HIS A 312 -16.02 20.63 17.94
C HIS A 312 -16.57 19.25 18.31
N GLU A 313 -16.84 19.03 19.60
CA GLU A 313 -17.58 17.85 20.03
C GLU A 313 -18.97 17.86 19.39
N PRO A 314 -19.33 16.86 18.56
CA PRO A 314 -20.69 16.78 18.02
C PRO A 314 -21.63 16.37 19.14
N LEU A 315 -22.34 17.35 19.70
CA LEU A 315 -23.40 17.16 20.70
C LEU A 315 -22.98 16.36 21.96
N GLY A 316 -21.70 16.41 22.35
CA GLY A 316 -21.16 15.64 23.48
C GLY A 316 -21.12 14.13 23.26
N LEU A 317 -21.32 13.64 22.02
CA LEU A 317 -21.29 12.22 21.71
C LEU A 317 -19.83 11.72 21.60
N SER A 318 -19.40 10.99 22.63
CA SER A 318 -18.00 10.62 22.94
C SER A 318 -17.24 9.77 21.90
N TRP A 319 -17.83 9.48 20.74
CA TRP A 319 -17.18 8.74 19.65
C TRP A 319 -16.28 9.62 18.77
N SER A 320 -16.56 10.92 18.65
CA SER A 320 -15.80 11.81 17.75
C SER A 320 -14.40 12.14 18.30
N ALA A 321 -14.31 12.55 19.57
CA ALA A 321 -13.06 12.96 20.22
C ALA A 321 -11.96 11.87 20.19
N LYS A 322 -12.34 10.59 20.09
CA LYS A 322 -11.41 9.46 20.08
C LYS A 322 -10.46 9.48 18.86
N LYS A 323 -10.94 9.92 17.69
CA LYS A 323 -10.15 9.99 16.44
C LYS A 323 -9.03 11.04 16.49
N ALA A 324 -9.14 12.03 17.39
CA ALA A 324 -8.14 13.08 17.58
C ALA A 324 -7.03 12.68 18.58
N LEU A 325 -7.36 11.91 19.62
CA LEU A 325 -6.42 11.52 20.67
C LEU A 325 -5.42 10.43 20.23
N ASP A 326 -5.80 9.57 19.28
CA ASP A 326 -4.92 8.52 18.73
C ASP A 326 -3.83 9.07 17.77
N LEU A 327 -3.80 10.38 17.48
CA LEU A 327 -2.87 11.00 16.51
C LEU A 327 -1.56 11.57 17.10
N GLU A 328 -1.43 11.72 18.43
CA GLU A 328 -0.21 12.26 19.06
C GLU A 328 0.90 11.21 19.29
N LEU A 329 1.27 10.44 18.26
CA LEU A 329 2.40 9.50 18.31
C LEU A 329 3.22 9.39 17.01
N PRO A 330 4.33 10.14 16.88
CA PRO A 330 5.44 9.78 16.00
C PRO A 330 6.25 8.60 16.59
N GLN A 331 6.76 7.70 15.74
CA GLN A 331 7.59 6.57 16.20
C GLN A 331 9.09 6.95 16.34
N SER A 332 9.46 7.63 17.42
CA SER A 332 10.86 7.68 17.89
C SER A 332 10.95 7.96 19.41
N PRO A 333 11.91 7.39 20.17
CA PRO A 333 11.92 7.48 21.63
C PRO A 333 12.92 8.51 22.19
N GLY A 334 12.45 9.45 23.02
CA GLY A 334 13.31 10.28 23.86
C GLY A 334 12.61 11.42 24.60
N VAL A 335 13.09 11.71 25.82
CA VAL A 335 12.81 12.91 26.65
C VAL A 335 11.35 13.08 27.13
N GLU A 336 11.11 12.69 28.39
CA GLU A 336 10.10 13.31 29.26
C GLU A 336 10.71 14.54 29.98
N ASP A 337 9.87 15.33 30.65
CA ASP A 337 10.18 16.49 31.50
C ASP A 337 10.83 17.74 30.87
N MET A 338 10.00 18.76 30.62
CA MET A 338 9.92 19.91 31.55
C MET A 338 8.55 20.61 31.46
N ILE A 339 7.95 20.89 32.63
CA ILE A 339 6.75 21.75 32.75
C ILE A 339 7.19 23.15 33.25
N PRO A 340 7.18 24.20 32.41
CA PRO A 340 7.33 25.57 32.88
C PRO A 340 5.96 26.13 33.29
N SER A 341 5.62 26.04 34.58
CA SER A 341 4.47 26.75 35.14
C SER A 341 4.70 28.27 35.10
N LEU A 342 4.07 28.98 34.17
CA LEU A 342 4.09 30.44 34.14
C LEU A 342 2.66 31.00 34.11
N ALA A 343 2.30 31.75 35.15
CA ALA A 343 1.05 32.50 35.17
C ALA A 343 1.18 33.77 34.33
N CYS A 344 0.15 34.10 33.56
CA CYS A 344 -0.03 35.45 33.02
C CYS A 344 -1.51 35.82 33.11
N SER A 345 -1.78 36.96 33.73
CA SER A 345 -3.13 37.49 33.93
C SER A 345 -3.68 38.10 32.64
N TYR A 346 -4.94 37.81 32.32
CA TYR A 346 -5.76 38.71 31.50
C TYR A 346 -6.90 39.26 32.34
N SER A 347 -7.06 40.59 32.27
CA SER A 347 -8.07 41.34 32.99
C SER A 347 -9.39 41.34 32.23
N GLU A 348 -10.48 41.00 32.93
CA GLU A 348 -11.83 41.38 32.49
C GLU A 348 -11.99 42.90 32.48
N PRO A 349 -12.92 43.41 31.66
CA PRO A 349 -13.74 44.53 32.08
C PRO A 349 -15.24 44.17 32.06
N ASP A 350 -15.87 44.37 33.22
CA ASP A 350 -17.25 44.80 33.41
C ASP A 350 -18.38 43.96 32.78
N CYS A 351 -18.65 42.80 33.37
CA CYS A 351 -20.02 42.27 33.40
C CYS A 351 -20.91 43.17 34.29
N VAL A 352 -22.09 43.56 33.80
CA VAL A 352 -23.13 44.17 34.63
C VAL A 352 -24.04 43.07 35.18
N ASP A 353 -23.89 42.80 36.48
CA ASP A 353 -24.67 41.81 37.23
C ASP A 353 -26.09 42.30 37.58
N ILE A 354 -27.12 41.50 37.25
CA ILE A 354 -28.29 41.31 38.12
C ILE A 354 -28.72 39.82 38.16
N SER A 355 -28.16 39.13 39.14
CA SER A 355 -28.61 37.92 39.86
C SER A 355 -30.02 37.30 39.63
N PHE A 356 -30.02 35.96 39.53
CA PHE A 356 -30.88 34.97 40.23
C PHE A 356 -32.28 35.38 40.78
N TYR A 357 -33.33 34.60 40.45
CA TYR A 357 -33.79 33.48 41.31
C TYR A 357 -34.79 32.53 40.60
N SER A 358 -35.26 31.51 41.35
CA SER A 358 -36.09 30.37 40.92
C SER A 358 -37.60 30.56 41.15
N ASP A 359 -38.37 29.51 40.81
CA ASP A 359 -39.67 29.08 41.37
C ASP A 359 -40.99 29.40 40.62
N SER A 360 -41.50 28.34 39.99
CA SER A 360 -42.81 27.70 40.29
C SER A 360 -44.16 28.36 39.94
N THR A 361 -44.94 27.56 39.19
CA THR A 361 -46.40 27.34 39.27
C THR A 361 -47.41 28.48 38.97
N ALA A 362 -48.15 28.26 37.88
CA ALA A 362 -49.62 28.36 37.73
C ALA A 362 -50.44 29.54 38.29
N VAL A 363 -51.30 30.12 37.44
CA VAL A 363 -52.76 30.31 37.68
C VAL A 363 -53.49 30.60 36.34
N GLU A 364 -54.81 30.51 36.36
CA GLU A 364 -55.75 30.54 35.21
C GLU A 364 -55.88 31.91 34.51
N GLY A 365 -56.43 31.92 33.27
CA GLY A 365 -56.68 33.15 32.50
C GLY A 365 -57.51 32.94 31.23
N SER A 366 -58.82 32.72 31.36
CA SER A 366 -59.76 32.53 30.24
C SER A 366 -60.08 33.81 29.46
N TYR A 367 -60.21 33.75 28.12
CA TYR A 367 -61.49 33.95 27.39
C TYR A 367 -61.33 34.01 25.84
N GLN A 368 -62.36 33.49 25.14
CA GLN A 368 -62.88 33.79 23.79
C GLN A 368 -61.94 34.27 22.64
N GLY A 369 -62.03 33.74 21.41
CA GLY A 369 -62.89 32.66 20.88
C GLY A 369 -63.33 32.91 19.41
N LEU A 370 -64.05 31.93 18.84
CA LEU A 370 -64.74 31.98 17.51
C LEU A 370 -63.80 32.09 16.27
N SER A 371 -64.10 31.52 15.09
CA SER A 371 -65.33 30.87 14.60
C SER A 371 -65.06 29.76 13.56
N THR A 372 -65.91 28.72 13.54
CA THR A 372 -66.59 28.05 12.39
C THR A 372 -66.04 28.22 10.94
N VAL A 373 -66.14 27.25 10.01
CA VAL A 373 -67.32 26.40 9.66
C VAL A 373 -66.91 25.02 9.07
N SER A 374 -67.70 23.98 9.38
CA SER A 374 -68.18 22.78 8.60
C SER A 374 -67.60 22.49 7.20
N SER A 375 -67.55 21.24 6.69
CA SER A 375 -68.48 20.09 6.79
C SER A 375 -67.77 18.73 6.67
N MET A 376 -68.18 17.63 7.36
CA MET A 376 -69.38 16.78 7.18
C MET A 376 -69.48 16.09 5.80
N VAL A 377 -69.84 14.79 5.65
CA VAL A 377 -69.93 13.60 6.54
C VAL A 377 -70.16 12.34 5.63
N PRO A 378 -69.90 11.07 6.04
CA PRO A 378 -69.98 9.88 5.17
C PRO A 378 -71.42 9.34 5.01
N PRO A 379 -71.66 8.15 4.37
CA PRO A 379 -71.75 6.90 5.17
C PRO A 379 -71.31 5.59 4.40
N THR A 380 -70.69 4.57 5.03
CA THR A 380 -71.26 3.24 5.50
C THR A 380 -71.51 2.15 4.43
N HIS A 381 -71.56 0.82 4.67
CA HIS A 381 -71.38 -0.03 5.88
C HIS A 381 -71.13 -1.54 5.58
N GLU A 382 -70.91 -2.31 6.67
CA GLU A 382 -71.32 -3.71 6.97
C GLU A 382 -70.53 -4.92 6.39
N GLU A 383 -70.24 -5.99 7.17
CA GLU A 383 -70.21 -6.15 8.66
C GLU A 383 -68.89 -6.86 9.12
N GLU A 384 -68.73 -7.93 9.93
CA GLU A 384 -69.61 -8.89 10.64
C GLU A 384 -68.99 -9.33 12.01
N ILE A 385 -69.82 -9.54 13.06
CA ILE A 385 -69.78 -10.61 14.11
C ILE A 385 -68.42 -11.03 14.76
N VAL A 386 -68.23 -11.24 16.09
CA VAL A 386 -69.02 -11.06 17.33
C VAL A 386 -68.10 -11.08 18.58
N SER A 387 -68.56 -10.55 19.72
CA SER A 387 -67.80 -10.48 21.00
C SER A 387 -68.20 -11.54 22.05
N ARG A 388 -67.36 -11.76 23.10
CA ARG A 388 -67.70 -11.56 24.55
C ARG A 388 -66.70 -12.21 25.56
N HIS A 389 -66.19 -11.38 26.48
CA HIS A 389 -65.84 -11.59 27.92
C HIS A 389 -64.95 -12.80 28.37
N ALA A 390 -64.21 -12.75 29.49
CA ALA A 390 -64.17 -11.78 30.60
C ALA A 390 -62.77 -11.66 31.27
N MET A 391 -62.44 -10.47 31.79
CA MET A 391 -61.99 -10.14 33.18
C MET A 391 -60.88 -10.98 33.88
N GLN A 392 -59.95 -10.47 34.72
CA GLN A 392 -59.57 -9.15 35.29
C GLN A 392 -58.16 -9.31 35.93
N GLU A 393 -57.38 -8.32 36.41
CA GLU A 393 -57.48 -6.84 36.52
C GLU A 393 -56.26 -6.22 35.75
N GLU A 394 -55.40 -5.24 36.11
CA GLU A 394 -55.17 -4.25 37.20
C GLU A 394 -54.30 -3.06 36.62
N ASP A 395 -53.94 -2.04 37.41
CA ASP A 395 -53.24 -0.78 37.00
C ASP A 395 -51.67 -0.91 36.94
N ASP A 396 -50.79 0.09 36.67
CA ASP A 396 -50.87 1.57 36.76
C ASP A 396 -49.77 2.34 35.93
N ASP A 397 -49.61 3.64 36.20
CA ASP A 397 -49.10 4.77 35.40
C ASP A 397 -47.60 4.87 34.99
N ARG A 398 -47.38 5.72 33.96
CA ARG A 398 -46.22 6.53 33.55
C ARG A 398 -44.77 6.23 34.04
N SER A 399 -43.87 6.33 33.04
CA SER A 399 -42.58 7.07 33.07
C SER A 399 -41.46 6.57 34.00
N THR A 400 -40.40 6.02 33.39
CA THR A 400 -39.05 6.65 33.45
C THR A 400 -38.09 6.11 32.39
N VAL A 401 -37.04 6.88 32.11
CA VAL A 401 -35.87 6.37 31.37
C VAL A 401 -35.06 5.43 32.28
N ASN A 402 -34.97 4.15 31.92
CA ASN A 402 -33.69 3.43 31.92
C ASN A 402 -33.79 2.00 31.37
N GLY A 403 -32.71 1.57 30.72
CA GLY A 403 -32.30 0.17 30.70
C GLY A 403 -33.06 -0.78 29.77
N ASP A 404 -32.74 -0.74 28.48
CA ASP A 404 -32.52 -2.00 27.77
C ASP A 404 -31.16 -2.02 27.06
N ARG A 405 -30.66 -3.22 26.82
CA ARG A 405 -29.26 -3.48 26.49
C ARG A 405 -29.04 -3.36 25.00
N THR A 406 -28.29 -2.34 24.59
CA THR A 406 -27.47 -2.45 23.38
C THR A 406 -26.55 -3.66 23.54
N ILE A 407 -26.87 -4.74 22.81
CA ILE A 407 -25.98 -5.89 22.67
C ILE A 407 -24.71 -5.34 22.02
N GLN A 408 -23.65 -5.20 22.81
CA GLN A 408 -22.35 -4.78 22.28
C GLN A 408 -21.94 -5.78 21.20
N ALA A 409 -21.66 -5.27 20.01
CA ALA A 409 -21.24 -6.08 18.88
C ALA A 409 -19.82 -6.60 19.12
N ASP A 410 -19.70 -7.67 19.92
CA ASP A 410 -18.50 -8.47 20.12
C ASP A 410 -18.16 -9.21 18.82
N THR A 411 -17.73 -8.46 17.82
CA THR A 411 -17.27 -8.93 16.51
C THR A 411 -16.03 -8.13 16.18
N ARG A 412 -14.92 -8.86 15.95
CA ARG A 412 -13.56 -8.31 15.89
C ARG A 412 -13.44 -7.19 14.86
N VAL A 413 -13.42 -5.93 15.31
CA VAL A 413 -13.05 -4.79 14.47
C VAL A 413 -11.52 -4.76 14.35
N SER A 414 -11.02 -5.27 13.24
CA SER A 414 -9.71 -4.92 12.70
C SER A 414 -9.95 -4.25 11.34
N PRO A 415 -9.26 -3.14 11.01
CA PRO A 415 -9.52 -2.40 9.79
C PRO A 415 -9.32 -3.30 8.58
N LEU A 416 -10.27 -3.27 7.64
CA LEU A 416 -10.24 -4.13 6.49
C LEU A 416 -9.13 -3.69 5.53
N GLN A 417 -8.03 -4.44 5.56
CA GLN A 417 -7.21 -4.71 4.38
C GLN A 417 -8.12 -5.06 3.19
N PRO A 418 -7.74 -4.74 1.94
CA PRO A 418 -8.50 -5.19 0.79
C PRO A 418 -8.50 -6.73 0.75
N LYS A 419 -9.56 -7.38 1.27
CA LYS A 419 -9.79 -8.83 1.17
C LYS A 419 -9.51 -9.25 -0.27
N ALA A 420 -8.44 -10.00 -0.51
CA ALA A 420 -7.91 -10.19 -1.85
C ALA A 420 -8.92 -10.89 -2.78
N GLY A 421 -8.87 -10.53 -4.07
CA GLY A 421 -9.84 -10.92 -5.07
C GLY A 421 -10.67 -9.74 -5.59
N LEU A 422 -11.34 -9.96 -6.71
CA LEU A 422 -12.03 -8.91 -7.44
C LEU A 422 -13.34 -8.52 -6.74
N GLY A 423 -13.71 -7.25 -6.84
CA GLY A 423 -15.09 -6.82 -6.66
C GLY A 423 -15.84 -6.88 -7.99
N PHE A 424 -17.15 -7.10 -7.94
CA PHE A 424 -18.04 -6.87 -9.06
C PHE A 424 -18.87 -5.60 -8.81
N CYS A 425 -19.15 -4.80 -9.83
CA CYS A 425 -20.02 -3.63 -9.78
C CYS A 425 -21.16 -3.77 -10.80
N THR A 426 -22.34 -3.24 -10.51
CA THR A 426 -23.50 -3.35 -11.40
C THR A 426 -23.60 -2.25 -12.46
N TRP A 427 -22.87 -1.13 -12.33
CA TRP A 427 -23.14 0.11 -13.09
C TRP A 427 -23.07 -0.02 -14.62
N GLU A 428 -22.04 -0.64 -15.17
CA GLU A 428 -21.89 -0.91 -16.61
C GLU A 428 -22.40 -2.30 -17.02
N ALA A 429 -22.52 -3.22 -16.05
CA ALA A 429 -23.03 -4.57 -16.28
C ALA A 429 -24.52 -4.57 -16.62
N MET A 430 -25.32 -3.75 -15.92
CA MET A 430 -26.77 -3.64 -16.12
C MET A 430 -27.08 -2.76 -17.34
N GLN A 431 -27.92 -3.27 -18.24
CA GLN A 431 -28.22 -2.64 -19.54
C GLN A 431 -29.70 -2.61 -19.90
N ASN A 432 -30.58 -3.01 -18.98
CA ASN A 432 -31.98 -2.60 -19.05
C ASN A 432 -32.09 -1.06 -19.07
N GLU A 433 -33.22 -0.52 -19.55
CA GLU A 433 -33.38 0.89 -19.93
C GLU A 433 -33.02 1.90 -18.82
N ASN A 434 -33.10 1.49 -17.55
CA ASN A 434 -32.81 2.32 -16.37
C ASN A 434 -31.62 1.80 -15.54
N ARG A 435 -30.75 0.93 -16.11
CA ARG A 435 -29.57 0.30 -15.46
C ARG A 435 -29.83 -0.40 -14.12
N ARG A 436 -31.07 -0.81 -13.86
CA ARG A 436 -31.48 -1.32 -12.53
C ARG A 436 -30.82 -2.66 -12.23
N PRO A 437 -30.35 -2.91 -11.00
CA PRO A 437 -29.76 -4.18 -10.61
C PRO A 437 -30.83 -5.25 -10.32
N LEU A 438 -31.56 -5.67 -11.36
CA LEU A 438 -32.51 -6.78 -11.28
C LEU A 438 -31.78 -8.05 -10.80
N LEU A 439 -32.37 -8.80 -9.87
CA LEU A 439 -31.73 -9.97 -9.27
C LEU A 439 -31.38 -11.04 -10.31
N SER A 440 -32.23 -11.25 -11.33
CA SER A 440 -31.94 -12.15 -12.44
C SER A 440 -30.73 -11.70 -13.28
N GLU A 441 -30.65 -10.42 -13.66
CA GLU A 441 -29.55 -9.85 -14.44
C GLU A 441 -28.23 -9.87 -13.65
N VAL A 442 -28.25 -9.53 -12.36
CA VAL A 442 -27.06 -9.54 -11.50
C VAL A 442 -26.56 -10.98 -11.25
N VAL A 443 -27.45 -11.95 -11.07
CA VAL A 443 -27.07 -13.37 -10.99
C VAL A 443 -26.46 -13.84 -12.30
N ALA A 444 -27.06 -13.53 -13.46
CA ALA A 444 -26.53 -13.89 -14.77
C ALA A 444 -25.15 -13.26 -15.04
N ALA A 445 -24.96 -11.99 -14.68
CA ALA A 445 -23.68 -11.27 -14.84
C ALA A 445 -22.57 -11.84 -13.94
N LEU A 446 -22.90 -12.20 -12.69
CA LEU A 446 -21.97 -12.87 -11.78
C LEU A 446 -21.61 -14.31 -12.22
N GLU A 447 -22.58 -15.08 -12.74
CA GLU A 447 -22.30 -16.40 -13.32
C GLU A 447 -21.40 -16.30 -14.56
N ALA A 448 -21.63 -15.31 -15.42
CA ALA A 448 -20.75 -15.03 -16.55
C ALA A 448 -19.34 -14.59 -16.11
N ALA A 449 -19.23 -13.76 -15.06
CA ALA A 449 -17.96 -13.35 -14.49
C ALA A 449 -17.17 -14.54 -13.91
N GLU A 450 -17.81 -15.43 -13.13
CA GLU A 450 -17.16 -16.66 -12.64
C GLU A 450 -16.83 -17.63 -13.79
N HIS A 451 -17.65 -17.73 -14.84
CA HIS A 451 -17.33 -18.53 -16.02
C HIS A 451 -16.09 -18.01 -16.78
N ARG A 452 -15.95 -16.68 -16.91
CA ARG A 452 -14.78 -16.04 -17.53
C ARG A 452 -13.53 -16.19 -16.68
N MET A 453 -13.61 -15.85 -15.40
CA MET A 453 -12.45 -15.62 -14.52
C MET A 453 -12.15 -16.76 -13.54
N GLY A 454 -12.97 -17.80 -13.52
CA GLY A 454 -12.89 -18.91 -12.58
C GLY A 454 -13.86 -18.74 -11.41
N LYS A 455 -14.34 -19.87 -10.87
CA LYS A 455 -15.24 -19.90 -9.72
C LYS A 455 -14.59 -19.26 -8.50
N GLY A 456 -15.30 -18.37 -7.82
CA GLY A 456 -14.80 -17.58 -6.70
C GLY A 456 -13.74 -16.54 -7.05
N SER A 457 -13.64 -16.12 -8.31
CA SER A 457 -12.85 -14.96 -8.72
C SER A 457 -13.37 -13.67 -8.08
N ILE A 458 -14.69 -13.49 -8.07
CA ILE A 458 -15.40 -12.41 -7.38
C ILE A 458 -15.48 -12.70 -5.88
N THR A 459 -15.13 -11.70 -5.07
CA THR A 459 -15.09 -11.77 -3.59
C THR A 459 -15.85 -10.64 -2.90
N ALA A 460 -16.21 -9.60 -3.65
CA ALA A 460 -17.09 -8.53 -3.20
C ALA A 460 -18.10 -8.16 -4.29
N LEU A 461 -19.25 -7.64 -3.90
CA LEU A 461 -20.25 -7.05 -4.81
C LEU A 461 -20.55 -5.62 -4.36
N LEU A 462 -20.53 -4.68 -5.29
CA LEU A 462 -21.07 -3.34 -5.17
C LEU A 462 -22.33 -3.27 -6.04
N ILE A 463 -23.47 -3.04 -5.41
CA ILE A 463 -24.71 -2.72 -6.10
C ILE A 463 -24.76 -1.20 -6.19
N ASP A 464 -24.51 -0.71 -7.40
CA ASP A 464 -24.50 0.71 -7.75
C ASP A 464 -25.94 1.24 -7.94
N ASP A 465 -26.07 2.49 -8.40
CA ASP A 465 -27.35 3.22 -8.51
C ASP A 465 -28.51 2.45 -9.19
N GLY A 466 -29.76 2.80 -8.82
CA GLY A 466 -31.00 2.23 -9.36
C GLY A 466 -31.67 1.13 -8.51
N TRP A 467 -31.12 0.84 -7.32
CA TRP A 467 -31.62 -0.21 -6.40
C TRP A 467 -32.67 0.28 -5.38
N GLN A 468 -32.63 1.56 -5.00
CA GLN A 468 -33.44 2.13 -3.93
C GLN A 468 -34.93 2.24 -4.29
N ASP A 469 -35.78 2.22 -3.27
CA ASP A 469 -37.14 2.77 -3.31
C ASP A 469 -37.09 4.32 -3.45
N VAL A 470 -37.47 4.83 -4.62
CA VAL A 470 -37.27 6.22 -5.05
C VAL A 470 -38.52 6.78 -5.72
N VAL A 471 -38.94 7.97 -5.30
CA VAL A 471 -39.99 8.73 -5.98
C VAL A 471 -39.38 9.59 -7.09
N HIS A 472 -39.82 9.35 -8.32
CA HIS A 472 -39.55 10.17 -9.50
C HIS A 472 -40.76 11.07 -9.83
N GLY A 473 -40.49 12.17 -10.52
CA GLY A 473 -41.47 13.19 -10.89
C GLY A 473 -40.85 14.21 -11.84
N GLU A 474 -41.67 15.12 -12.38
CA GLU A 474 -41.22 16.03 -13.44
C GLU A 474 -40.04 16.92 -12.99
N GLY A 475 -38.95 16.85 -13.75
CA GLY A 475 -37.77 17.71 -13.56
C GLY A 475 -36.79 17.31 -12.45
N HIS A 476 -36.97 16.20 -11.73
CA HIS A 476 -36.01 15.74 -10.70
C HIS A 476 -35.44 14.34 -10.96
N ARG A 477 -34.16 14.15 -10.59
CA ARG A 477 -33.39 12.90 -10.75
C ARG A 477 -33.86 11.75 -9.87
N GLY A 478 -34.80 12.01 -8.96
CA GLY A 478 -35.37 11.07 -7.98
C GLY A 478 -35.09 11.49 -6.54
N ARG A 479 -35.92 11.04 -5.60
CA ARG A 479 -35.77 11.29 -4.16
C ARG A 479 -35.97 10.02 -3.35
N LEU A 480 -35.10 9.77 -2.36
CA LEU A 480 -35.13 8.56 -1.52
C LEU A 480 -36.43 8.48 -0.73
N ASN A 481 -37.18 7.38 -0.85
CA ASN A 481 -38.45 7.22 -0.15
C ASN A 481 -38.30 6.38 1.13
N SER A 482 -37.63 5.23 1.06
CA SER A 482 -37.30 4.38 2.21
C SER A 482 -35.84 3.89 2.19
N PHE A 483 -35.42 3.19 3.25
CA PHE A 483 -34.09 2.58 3.35
C PHE A 483 -34.05 1.12 2.85
N ASP A 484 -35.12 0.63 2.21
CA ASP A 484 -35.17 -0.67 1.57
C ASP A 484 -34.96 -0.55 0.05
N MET A 485 -34.71 -1.68 -0.57
CA MET A 485 -34.64 -1.88 -2.00
C MET A 485 -36.04 -1.85 -2.63
N ASP A 486 -36.17 -1.30 -3.83
CA ASP A 486 -37.44 -1.33 -4.58
C ASP A 486 -37.87 -2.79 -4.82
N PRO A 487 -39.09 -3.20 -4.41
CA PRO A 487 -39.60 -4.56 -4.62
C PRO A 487 -39.48 -5.07 -6.07
N SER A 488 -39.53 -4.18 -7.06
CA SER A 488 -39.45 -4.52 -8.49
C SER A 488 -38.07 -4.93 -9.00
N VAL A 489 -36.97 -4.74 -8.24
CA VAL A 489 -35.67 -5.33 -8.60
C VAL A 489 -35.46 -6.75 -8.05
N PHE A 490 -36.39 -7.26 -7.22
CA PHE A 490 -36.40 -8.63 -6.72
C PHE A 490 -37.29 -9.52 -7.60
N ASP A 491 -36.85 -9.71 -8.85
CA ASP A 491 -37.65 -10.23 -9.97
C ASP A 491 -37.73 -11.78 -10.07
N LEU A 492 -37.27 -12.51 -9.04
CA LEU A 492 -37.26 -13.98 -9.01
C LEU A 492 -38.29 -14.55 -8.04
N GLU A 493 -39.40 -15.09 -8.57
CA GLU A 493 -40.45 -15.76 -7.76
C GLU A 493 -39.91 -16.89 -6.88
N ALA A 494 -38.89 -17.63 -7.34
CA ALA A 494 -38.24 -18.71 -6.59
C ALA A 494 -37.50 -18.24 -5.31
N ALA A 495 -37.42 -16.94 -5.07
CA ALA A 495 -36.87 -16.34 -3.85
C ALA A 495 -37.94 -15.66 -2.96
N ASN A 496 -39.23 -15.77 -3.31
CA ASN A 496 -40.35 -15.21 -2.53
C ASN A 496 -40.91 -16.16 -1.44
N ASP A 497 -40.37 -17.37 -1.27
CA ASP A 497 -40.69 -18.30 -0.14
C ASP A 497 -40.19 -17.81 1.24
N GLY A 498 -39.74 -16.56 1.33
CA GLY A 498 -39.30 -15.92 2.57
C GLY A 498 -40.43 -15.23 3.34
N ASP A 499 -40.19 -14.97 4.63
CA ASP A 499 -41.08 -14.15 5.45
C ASP A 499 -41.25 -12.74 4.86
N GLN A 500 -42.49 -12.35 4.55
CA GLN A 500 -42.81 -11.03 3.98
C GLN A 500 -42.51 -9.87 4.95
N GLN A 501 -42.32 -10.15 6.25
CA GLN A 501 -41.84 -9.19 7.23
C GLN A 501 -40.33 -8.83 7.04
N THR A 502 -39.61 -9.58 6.20
CA THR A 502 -38.18 -9.37 5.90
C THR A 502 -37.96 -8.46 4.70
N SER A 503 -37.11 -7.44 4.88
CA SER A 503 -36.79 -6.42 3.85
C SER A 503 -36.37 -7.03 2.51
N VAL A 504 -36.72 -6.35 1.42
CA VAL A 504 -36.37 -6.77 0.05
C VAL A 504 -34.85 -6.89 -0.08
N LEU A 505 -34.13 -5.91 0.46
CA LEU A 505 -32.67 -5.88 0.52
C LEU A 505 -32.08 -7.11 1.23
N SER A 506 -32.63 -7.50 2.39
CA SER A 506 -32.17 -8.70 3.13
C SER A 506 -32.34 -9.98 2.31
N ARG A 507 -33.47 -10.12 1.60
CA ARG A 507 -33.76 -11.28 0.75
C ARG A 507 -32.83 -11.33 -0.47
N TYR A 508 -32.60 -10.18 -1.12
CA TYR A 508 -31.66 -10.05 -2.24
C TYR A 508 -30.24 -10.46 -1.84
N VAL A 509 -29.72 -9.87 -0.76
CA VAL A 509 -28.35 -10.13 -0.25
C VAL A 509 -28.19 -11.59 0.19
N SER A 510 -29.22 -12.19 0.77
CA SER A 510 -29.23 -13.61 1.14
C SER A 510 -29.17 -14.52 -0.07
N HIS A 511 -29.96 -14.26 -1.11
CA HIS A 511 -29.92 -15.02 -2.37
C HIS A 511 -28.55 -14.96 -3.04
N ILE A 512 -27.96 -13.76 -3.15
CA ILE A 512 -26.60 -13.58 -3.70
C ILE A 512 -25.55 -14.37 -2.88
N ARG A 513 -25.56 -14.28 -1.55
CA ARG A 513 -24.60 -14.99 -0.70
C ARG A 513 -24.78 -16.52 -0.74
N GLN A 514 -25.99 -17.00 -0.95
CA GLN A 514 -26.29 -18.43 -1.12
C GLN A 514 -25.86 -18.95 -2.50
N ARG A 515 -26.09 -18.18 -3.57
CA ARG A 515 -25.68 -18.52 -4.94
C ARG A 515 -24.17 -18.44 -5.15
N PHE A 516 -23.51 -17.43 -4.56
CA PHE A 516 -22.09 -17.15 -4.70
C PHE A 516 -21.38 -17.08 -3.32
N PRO A 517 -21.10 -18.23 -2.66
CA PRO A 517 -20.49 -18.24 -1.32
C PRO A 517 -19.13 -17.56 -1.21
N SER A 518 -18.46 -17.29 -2.34
CA SER A 518 -17.20 -16.56 -2.45
C SER A 518 -17.33 -15.06 -2.14
N ILE A 519 -18.53 -14.48 -2.28
CA ILE A 519 -18.78 -13.05 -2.04
C ILE A 519 -18.84 -12.80 -0.52
N LYS A 520 -17.72 -12.33 0.04
CA LYS A 520 -17.52 -12.07 1.48
C LYS A 520 -17.66 -10.59 1.87
N SER A 521 -18.13 -9.76 0.94
CA SER A 521 -18.39 -8.33 1.16
C SER A 521 -19.49 -7.88 0.19
N VAL A 522 -20.62 -7.38 0.68
CA VAL A 522 -21.64 -6.74 -0.18
C VAL A 522 -21.78 -5.28 0.22
N GLY A 523 -21.78 -4.38 -0.74
CA GLY A 523 -21.89 -2.94 -0.52
C GLY A 523 -22.81 -2.27 -1.52
N PHE A 524 -23.25 -1.07 -1.17
CA PHE A 524 -24.33 -0.38 -1.88
C PHE A 524 -24.01 1.10 -2.11
N TRP A 525 -24.51 1.64 -3.22
CA TRP A 525 -24.39 3.04 -3.57
C TRP A 525 -25.47 3.91 -2.92
N MET A 526 -25.10 5.12 -2.50
CA MET A 526 -26.01 6.22 -2.14
C MET A 526 -25.39 7.57 -2.54
N ALA A 527 -26.22 8.61 -2.67
CA ALA A 527 -25.70 9.99 -2.72
C ALA A 527 -25.53 10.54 -1.29
N LEU A 528 -24.67 11.54 -1.08
CA LEU A 528 -24.54 12.23 0.21
C LEU A 528 -25.83 12.97 0.63
N ALA A 529 -26.76 13.22 -0.30
CA ALA A 529 -28.11 13.72 -0.04
C ALA A 529 -29.16 12.60 0.22
N GLY A 530 -28.74 11.33 0.32
CA GLY A 530 -29.60 10.15 0.34
C GLY A 530 -29.73 9.55 -1.07
N TYR A 531 -30.41 10.26 -1.96
CA TYR A 531 -30.45 9.99 -3.40
C TYR A 531 -30.19 11.28 -4.20
N TRP A 532 -30.14 11.20 -5.53
CA TRP A 532 -29.66 12.27 -6.41
C TRP A 532 -30.21 13.67 -6.12
N ASP A 533 -31.52 13.82 -5.84
CA ASP A 533 -32.12 15.11 -5.48
C ASP A 533 -32.76 15.12 -4.08
N GLY A 534 -32.21 14.32 -3.17
CA GLY A 534 -32.55 14.32 -1.73
C GLY A 534 -33.47 13.19 -1.29
N ILE A 535 -34.23 13.47 -0.23
CA ILE A 535 -35.22 12.58 0.41
C ILE A 535 -36.63 13.03 0.00
N HIS A 536 -37.57 12.10 -0.12
CA HIS A 536 -38.96 12.40 -0.44
C HIS A 536 -39.66 13.07 0.76
N PRO A 537 -40.17 14.32 0.65
CA PRO A 537 -40.64 15.09 1.80
C PRO A 537 -41.89 14.52 2.49
N ASP A 538 -42.74 13.82 1.74
CA ASP A 538 -43.93 13.12 2.27
C ASP A 538 -43.66 11.63 2.54
N GLY A 539 -42.42 11.16 2.33
CA GLY A 539 -41.99 9.77 2.52
C GLY A 539 -41.88 9.34 3.99
N PRO A 540 -41.77 8.04 4.27
CA PRO A 540 -41.61 7.53 5.64
C PRO A 540 -40.35 8.09 6.33
N ILE A 541 -39.20 8.17 5.63
CA ILE A 541 -37.96 8.72 6.20
C ILE A 541 -38.19 10.14 6.76
N ALA A 542 -38.83 11.02 6.01
CA ALA A 542 -39.06 12.41 6.40
C ALA A 542 -39.98 12.54 7.63
N LYS A 543 -40.96 11.64 7.77
CA LYS A 543 -41.92 11.60 8.89
C LYS A 543 -41.32 11.19 10.23
N GLU A 544 -40.17 10.52 10.21
CA GLU A 544 -39.47 10.06 11.42
C GLU A 544 -38.28 10.95 11.83
N LEU A 545 -38.01 12.05 11.13
CA LEU A 545 -37.01 13.05 11.52
C LEU A 545 -37.61 14.04 12.53
N SER A 546 -36.75 14.79 13.24
CA SER A 546 -37.18 15.72 14.29
C SER A 546 -37.71 17.05 13.75
N ALA A 547 -37.40 17.38 12.50
CA ALA A 547 -37.89 18.55 11.78
C ALA A 547 -38.22 18.21 10.31
N PRO A 548 -39.15 18.95 9.67
CA PRO A 548 -39.41 18.83 8.23
C PRO A 548 -38.15 19.05 7.39
N LEU A 549 -38.07 18.40 6.22
CA LEU A 549 -36.91 18.55 5.33
C LEU A 549 -36.71 20.01 4.90
N ARG A 550 -35.44 20.40 4.80
CA ARG A 550 -35.00 21.67 4.23
C ARG A 550 -34.93 21.54 2.69
N GLN A 551 -35.75 22.31 1.99
CA GLN A 551 -35.57 22.57 0.56
C GLN A 551 -34.32 23.44 0.38
N VAL A 552 -33.42 23.07 -0.54
CA VAL A 552 -32.26 23.88 -0.94
C VAL A 552 -32.12 23.90 -2.45
N HIS A 553 -31.72 25.05 -3.00
CA HIS A 553 -31.56 25.25 -4.44
C HIS A 553 -30.10 25.01 -4.86
N ILE A 554 -29.88 24.12 -5.83
CA ILE A 554 -28.57 23.74 -6.36
C ILE A 554 -28.34 24.41 -7.71
N LYS A 555 -27.22 25.12 -7.87
CA LYS A 555 -26.85 25.80 -9.12
C LYS A 555 -25.41 25.45 -9.53
N ASP A 556 -25.27 24.34 -10.24
CA ASP A 556 -23.98 23.88 -10.79
C ASP A 556 -23.66 24.64 -12.08
N THR A 557 -22.66 25.53 -12.02
CA THR A 557 -22.25 26.34 -13.18
C THR A 557 -21.44 25.58 -14.23
N HIS A 558 -20.81 24.44 -13.88
CA HIS A 558 -20.09 23.62 -14.85
C HIS A 558 -21.04 22.78 -15.70
N ARG A 559 -22.08 22.21 -15.08
CA ARG A 559 -23.11 21.41 -15.76
C ARG A 559 -24.30 22.23 -16.25
N GLN A 560 -24.29 23.55 -16.03
CA GLN A 560 -25.40 24.48 -16.31
C GLN A 560 -26.75 24.03 -15.70
N ALA A 561 -26.68 23.34 -14.56
CA ALA A 561 -27.82 22.62 -13.99
C ALA A 561 -28.38 23.31 -12.74
N SER A 562 -29.70 23.53 -12.74
CA SER A 562 -30.46 24.22 -11.70
C SER A 562 -31.58 23.30 -11.20
N ARG A 563 -31.65 23.00 -9.90
CA ARG A 563 -32.62 22.03 -9.33
C ARG A 563 -32.81 22.19 -7.81
N ASP A 564 -33.91 21.66 -7.30
CA ASP A 564 -34.25 21.70 -5.87
C ASP A 564 -34.08 20.34 -5.19
N TRP A 565 -33.30 20.35 -4.12
CA TRP A 565 -33.05 19.22 -3.23
C TRP A 565 -33.83 19.32 -1.93
N TYR A 566 -34.18 18.19 -1.35
CA TYR A 566 -34.82 18.09 -0.03
C TYR A 566 -33.91 17.29 0.91
N ILE A 567 -33.31 17.97 1.90
CA ILE A 567 -32.29 17.40 2.79
C ILE A 567 -32.66 17.60 4.27
N GLN A 568 -31.91 16.96 5.16
CA GLN A 568 -32.13 17.03 6.60
C GLN A 568 -31.98 18.48 7.09
N ALA A 569 -32.91 18.96 7.93
CA ALA A 569 -32.93 20.37 8.31
C ALA A 569 -31.94 20.74 9.41
N THR A 570 -31.59 19.82 10.30
CA THR A 570 -30.64 20.03 11.41
C THR A 570 -29.47 19.04 11.39
N GLU A 571 -28.40 19.36 12.10
CA GLU A 571 -27.25 18.46 12.32
C GLU A 571 -27.67 17.18 13.07
N LEU A 572 -28.64 17.28 13.99
CA LEU A 572 -29.26 16.12 14.64
C LEU A 572 -29.98 15.22 13.63
N ASP A 573 -30.77 15.80 12.71
CA ASP A 573 -31.47 15.03 11.67
C ASP A 573 -30.49 14.37 10.68
N MET A 574 -29.35 15.00 10.40
CA MET A 574 -28.27 14.39 9.61
C MET A 574 -27.68 13.15 10.30
N HIS A 575 -27.39 13.25 11.60
CA HIS A 575 -26.92 12.11 12.39
C HIS A 575 -27.99 11.00 12.50
N LEU A 576 -29.25 11.35 12.75
CA LEU A 576 -30.36 10.40 12.82
C LEU A 576 -30.60 9.68 11.48
N PHE A 577 -30.55 10.41 10.36
CA PHE A 577 -30.68 9.83 9.02
C PHE A 577 -29.58 8.81 8.74
N TRP A 578 -28.30 9.19 8.91
CA TRP A 578 -27.19 8.29 8.57
C TRP A 578 -27.07 7.12 9.54
N ASP A 579 -27.41 7.30 10.81
CA ASP A 579 -27.50 6.21 11.78
C ASP A 579 -28.55 5.17 11.38
N ARG A 580 -29.79 5.60 11.08
CA ARG A 580 -30.85 4.68 10.65
C ARG A 580 -30.59 4.05 9.29
N ALA A 581 -30.08 4.82 8.33
CA ALA A 581 -29.72 4.32 7.00
C ALA A 581 -28.71 3.16 7.13
N PHE A 582 -27.58 3.40 7.79
CA PHE A 582 -26.54 2.39 7.91
C PHE A 582 -26.88 1.28 8.93
N HIS A 583 -27.77 1.53 9.90
CA HIS A 583 -28.38 0.47 10.70
C HIS A 583 -29.23 -0.49 9.84
N SER A 584 -30.14 0.05 9.01
CA SER A 584 -31.00 -0.73 8.09
C SER A 584 -30.17 -1.53 7.08
N LEU A 585 -29.17 -0.89 6.44
CA LEU A 585 -28.23 -1.57 5.56
C LEU A 585 -27.47 -2.68 6.32
N ARG A 586 -26.95 -2.40 7.52
CA ARG A 586 -26.16 -3.39 8.28
C ARG A 586 -27.00 -4.56 8.78
N GLN A 587 -28.25 -4.33 9.17
CA GLN A 587 -29.23 -5.39 9.47
C GLN A 587 -29.55 -6.23 8.23
N SER A 588 -29.71 -5.59 7.07
CA SER A 588 -29.86 -6.26 5.77
C SER A 588 -28.57 -6.91 5.24
N GLY A 589 -27.52 -6.94 6.07
CA GLY A 589 -26.29 -7.68 5.83
C GLY A 589 -25.21 -6.92 5.05
N ILE A 590 -25.35 -5.61 4.81
CA ILE A 590 -24.39 -4.82 4.04
C ILE A 590 -23.10 -4.58 4.82
N ASP A 591 -21.95 -4.58 4.14
CA ASP A 591 -20.60 -4.53 4.70
C ASP A 591 -19.84 -3.21 4.45
N PHE A 592 -20.21 -2.43 3.41
CA PHE A 592 -19.61 -1.14 3.06
C PHE A 592 -20.55 -0.33 2.15
N VAL A 593 -20.23 0.94 1.86
CA VAL A 593 -21.00 1.80 0.94
C VAL A 593 -20.13 2.57 -0.06
N LYS A 594 -20.67 2.92 -1.22
CA LYS A 594 -20.16 3.95 -2.14
C LYS A 594 -21.01 5.21 -1.95
N ILE A 595 -20.38 6.34 -1.63
CA ILE A 595 -21.10 7.60 -1.37
C ILE A 595 -20.71 8.63 -2.41
N ASP A 596 -21.68 8.99 -3.24
CA ASP A 596 -21.54 9.86 -4.41
C ASP A 596 -22.11 11.28 -4.16
N ALA A 597 -21.98 12.13 -5.19
CA ALA A 597 -22.38 13.54 -5.21
C ALA A 597 -21.79 14.39 -4.06
N GLN A 598 -20.70 13.97 -3.42
CA GLN A 598 -20.16 14.66 -2.23
C GLN A 598 -19.79 16.13 -2.49
N ALA A 599 -19.24 16.43 -3.67
CA ALA A 599 -18.94 17.80 -4.09
C ALA A 599 -20.12 18.54 -4.78
N GLU A 600 -21.27 17.91 -5.01
CA GLU A 600 -22.48 18.63 -5.48
C GLU A 600 -23.02 19.59 -4.40
N TRP A 601 -22.76 19.31 -3.11
CA TRP A 601 -23.10 20.17 -1.97
C TRP A 601 -22.43 21.56 -1.99
N GLU A 602 -21.32 21.72 -2.72
CA GLU A 602 -20.64 23.00 -2.88
C GLU A 602 -21.43 24.01 -3.73
N TRP A 603 -22.51 23.56 -4.39
CA TRP A 603 -23.33 24.35 -5.32
C TRP A 603 -24.70 24.77 -4.76
N ILE A 604 -24.97 24.49 -3.48
CA ILE A 604 -26.11 25.02 -2.74
C ILE A 604 -26.03 26.55 -2.75
N GLN A 605 -27.10 27.22 -3.19
CA GLN A 605 -27.23 28.68 -3.12
C GLN A 605 -27.63 29.13 -1.72
N GLU A 606 -27.05 30.24 -1.26
CA GLU A 606 -27.46 30.91 -0.02
C GLU A 606 -28.58 31.91 -0.34
N ASP A 607 -29.76 31.74 0.28
CA ASP A 607 -30.92 32.60 0.00
C ASP A 607 -30.77 33.96 0.68
N ALA A 608 -30.35 34.94 -0.12
CA ALA A 608 -30.14 36.33 0.26
C ALA A 608 -31.41 37.07 0.75
N THR A 609 -32.60 36.46 0.67
CA THR A 609 -33.85 37.03 1.20
C THR A 609 -34.20 36.52 2.60
N SER A 610 -33.50 35.51 3.12
CA SER A 610 -33.80 34.89 4.42
C SER A 610 -33.12 35.63 5.59
N ASP A 611 -33.89 36.45 6.30
CA ASP A 611 -33.48 37.16 7.54
C ASP A 611 -33.42 36.21 8.76
N ARG A 612 -32.78 35.04 8.59
CA ARG A 612 -32.65 33.96 9.58
C ARG A 612 -31.29 33.28 9.47
N MET A 613 -30.82 32.73 10.59
CA MET A 613 -29.50 32.12 10.77
C MET A 613 -29.34 30.76 10.04
N MET A 614 -29.49 30.74 8.71
CA MET A 614 -29.28 29.54 7.91
C MET A 614 -27.79 29.18 7.85
N PRO A 615 -27.38 27.93 8.16
CA PRO A 615 -26.01 27.50 7.98
C PRO A 615 -25.60 27.56 6.50
N ARG A 616 -24.46 28.21 6.23
CA ARG A 616 -23.81 28.26 4.91
C ARG A 616 -23.68 26.91 4.25
N ALA A 617 -23.68 26.89 2.91
CA ALA A 617 -23.56 25.67 2.10
C ALA A 617 -22.40 24.75 2.54
N SER A 618 -21.24 25.36 2.77
CA SER A 618 -20.01 24.71 3.25
C SER A 618 -20.16 24.05 4.63
N LYS A 619 -20.80 24.73 5.60
CA LYS A 619 -21.09 24.18 6.93
C LYS A 619 -22.08 23.02 6.85
N LEU A 620 -23.08 23.14 5.98
CA LEU A 620 -24.11 22.11 5.80
C LEU A 620 -23.53 20.84 5.17
N GLY A 621 -22.69 20.99 4.14
CA GLY A 621 -21.95 19.87 3.53
C GLY A 621 -20.84 19.29 4.42
N LYS A 622 -20.32 20.05 5.41
CA LYS A 622 -19.45 19.53 6.48
C LYS A 622 -20.25 18.60 7.41
N ALA A 623 -21.35 19.09 7.97
CA ALA A 623 -22.19 18.34 8.91
C ALA A 623 -22.74 17.04 8.27
N ALA A 624 -23.20 17.10 7.02
CA ALA A 624 -23.67 15.92 6.29
C ALA A 624 -22.56 14.86 6.10
N PHE A 625 -21.34 15.30 5.78
CA PHE A 625 -20.16 14.43 5.64
C PHE A 625 -19.73 13.80 6.98
N GLU A 626 -19.69 14.59 8.07
CA GLU A 626 -19.29 14.10 9.40
C GLU A 626 -20.33 13.15 10.01
N ALA A 627 -21.62 13.40 9.75
CA ALA A 627 -22.68 12.48 10.14
C ALA A 627 -22.59 11.14 9.40
N MET A 628 -22.33 11.18 8.08
CA MET A 628 -22.12 10.00 7.25
C MET A 628 -20.87 9.21 7.71
N GLU A 629 -19.71 9.85 7.81
CA GLU A 629 -18.45 9.22 8.25
C GLU A 629 -18.56 8.62 9.66
N GLY A 630 -19.25 9.30 10.58
CA GLY A 630 -19.48 8.83 11.94
C GLY A 630 -20.34 7.57 12.00
N ALA A 631 -21.41 7.52 11.19
CA ALA A 631 -22.25 6.33 11.07
C ALA A 631 -21.52 5.19 10.33
N ALA A 632 -20.77 5.48 9.25
CA ALA A 632 -20.02 4.46 8.52
C ALA A 632 -18.94 3.81 9.41
N THR A 633 -18.22 4.62 10.19
CA THR A 633 -17.26 4.16 11.19
C THR A 633 -17.91 3.25 12.24
N ARG A 634 -19.19 3.48 12.58
CA ARG A 634 -19.98 2.70 13.55
C ARG A 634 -20.46 1.36 13.00
N TYR A 635 -20.93 1.30 11.75
CA TYR A 635 -21.58 0.11 11.18
C TYR A 635 -20.69 -0.74 10.28
N PHE A 636 -19.75 -0.12 9.55
CA PHE A 636 -18.84 -0.76 8.59
C PHE A 636 -17.38 -0.74 9.05
N GLY A 637 -17.03 0.13 10.00
CA GLY A 637 -15.71 0.24 10.59
C GLY A 637 -14.82 1.34 9.99
N ALA A 638 -13.80 1.74 10.74
CA ALA A 638 -12.86 2.79 10.31
C ALA A 638 -11.95 2.33 9.16
N GLY A 639 -11.65 3.24 8.22
CA GLY A 639 -10.60 3.05 7.21
C GLY A 639 -10.92 1.99 6.14
N GLY A 640 -12.12 2.05 5.55
CA GLY A 640 -12.51 1.17 4.45
C GLY A 640 -14.01 0.90 4.28
N GLY A 641 -14.86 1.34 5.21
CA GLY A 641 -16.31 1.19 5.11
C GLY A 641 -17.01 2.08 4.06
N VAL A 642 -16.31 3.08 3.52
CA VAL A 642 -16.82 4.04 2.53
C VAL A 642 -15.86 4.14 1.34
N ILE A 643 -16.42 4.13 0.13
CA ILE A 643 -15.76 4.62 -1.10
C ILE A 643 -16.28 6.03 -1.34
N HIS A 644 -15.40 7.04 -1.24
CA HIS A 644 -15.77 8.43 -1.49
C HIS A 644 -15.63 8.76 -2.97
N SER A 645 -16.74 9.10 -3.61
CA SER A 645 -16.80 9.33 -5.05
C SER A 645 -17.59 10.60 -5.38
N MET A 646 -17.38 11.12 -6.59
CA MET A 646 -17.79 12.47 -7.03
C MET A 646 -17.44 13.58 -6.02
N GLY A 647 -16.31 13.42 -5.32
CA GLY A 647 -15.89 14.27 -4.20
C GLY A 647 -14.46 14.78 -4.28
N PHE A 648 -13.74 14.52 -5.38
CA PHE A 648 -12.33 14.89 -5.53
C PHE A 648 -12.19 16.38 -5.90
N THR A 649 -12.47 17.22 -4.92
CA THR A 649 -12.33 18.69 -4.96
C THR A 649 -11.59 19.16 -3.70
N SER A 650 -11.18 20.44 -3.67
CA SER A 650 -10.48 21.01 -2.51
C SER A 650 -11.23 20.82 -1.19
N ALA A 651 -12.57 20.75 -1.23
CA ALA A 651 -13.42 20.52 -0.07
C ALA A 651 -13.17 19.17 0.63
N LEU A 652 -12.66 18.16 -0.08
CA LEU A 652 -12.23 16.87 0.46
C LEU A 652 -10.70 16.78 0.59
N THR A 653 -9.95 17.17 -0.45
CA THR A 653 -8.51 16.86 -0.55
C THR A 653 -7.59 17.82 0.21
N ASN A 654 -8.08 19.02 0.57
CA ASN A 654 -7.29 20.14 1.11
C ASN A 654 -7.84 20.64 2.47
N THR A 655 -8.56 19.79 3.19
CA THR A 655 -9.30 20.07 4.43
C THR A 655 -9.04 18.99 5.49
N SER A 656 -9.50 19.22 6.72
CA SER A 656 -9.36 18.27 7.84
C SER A 656 -9.88 16.87 7.49
N ARG A 657 -10.93 16.79 6.65
CA ARG A 657 -11.57 15.56 6.16
C ARG A 657 -10.57 14.49 5.72
N THR A 658 -9.57 14.87 4.91
CA THR A 658 -8.50 13.95 4.49
C THR A 658 -7.20 14.19 5.26
N LEU A 659 -6.84 15.44 5.58
CA LEU A 659 -5.54 15.79 6.16
C LEU A 659 -5.28 15.24 7.57
N HIS A 660 -6.32 14.89 8.34
CA HIS A 660 -6.20 14.23 9.65
C HIS A 660 -6.69 12.77 9.64
N SER A 661 -6.72 12.13 8.48
CA SER A 661 -7.23 10.77 8.31
C SER A 661 -6.28 9.93 7.48
N GLN A 662 -6.41 8.60 7.54
CA GLN A 662 -5.61 7.66 6.76
C GLN A 662 -6.48 6.49 6.31
N GLY A 663 -6.11 5.85 5.20
CA GLY A 663 -6.75 4.61 4.74
C GLY A 663 -8.19 4.73 4.18
N MET A 664 -8.73 5.94 4.01
CA MET A 664 -9.94 6.16 3.21
C MET A 664 -9.78 5.59 1.81
N ALA A 665 -10.87 5.11 1.20
CA ALA A 665 -10.92 4.79 -0.22
C ALA A 665 -11.56 5.98 -0.97
N ILE A 666 -10.80 6.64 -1.84
CA ILE A 666 -11.23 7.88 -2.51
C ILE A 666 -11.03 7.72 -4.01
N ARG A 667 -12.09 7.98 -4.79
CA ARG A 667 -12.05 7.94 -6.25
C ARG A 667 -11.19 9.09 -6.78
N CYS A 668 -10.14 8.75 -7.51
CA CYS A 668 -9.17 9.70 -8.08
C CYS A 668 -9.22 9.77 -9.62
N THR A 669 -10.38 9.45 -10.19
CA THR A 669 -10.77 9.78 -11.58
C THR A 669 -12.22 10.27 -11.63
N ASP A 670 -12.56 10.97 -12.70
CA ASP A 670 -13.96 11.09 -13.15
C ASP A 670 -14.40 9.78 -13.79
N ASP A 671 -15.71 9.58 -14.00
CA ASP A 671 -16.23 8.33 -14.57
C ASP A 671 -15.54 7.96 -15.91
N PHE A 672 -15.18 6.69 -16.04
CA PHE A 672 -14.43 6.15 -17.17
C PHE A 672 -15.35 5.73 -18.32
N PHE A 673 -15.07 6.24 -19.52
CA PHE A 673 -15.85 6.00 -20.73
C PHE A 673 -15.04 5.17 -21.75
N PRO A 674 -15.02 3.81 -21.64
CA PRO A 674 -14.19 2.93 -22.48
C PRO A 674 -14.53 2.95 -23.97
N GLN A 675 -15.64 3.57 -24.37
CA GLN A 675 -16.02 3.80 -25.77
C GLN A 675 -15.35 5.04 -26.41
N ILE A 676 -14.63 5.85 -25.63
CA ILE A 676 -13.90 7.03 -26.07
C ILE A 676 -12.41 6.68 -26.11
N PRO A 677 -11.78 6.49 -27.29
CA PRO A 677 -10.39 6.00 -27.37
C PRO A 677 -9.39 6.87 -26.61
N ASP A 678 -9.59 8.18 -26.60
CA ASP A 678 -8.70 9.12 -25.93
C ASP A 678 -8.81 9.07 -24.39
N ALA A 679 -9.94 8.58 -23.86
CA ALA A 679 -10.14 8.46 -22.42
C ALA A 679 -9.21 7.42 -21.78
N HIS A 680 -8.72 6.42 -22.53
CA HIS A 680 -7.78 5.42 -22.01
C HIS A 680 -6.49 6.05 -21.46
N ARG A 681 -5.84 6.91 -22.26
CA ARG A 681 -4.61 7.59 -21.82
C ARG A 681 -4.87 8.61 -20.69
N HIS A 682 -5.95 9.36 -20.78
CA HIS A 682 -6.27 10.37 -19.77
C HIS A 682 -6.67 9.75 -18.42
N HIS A 683 -7.40 8.62 -18.41
CA HIS A 683 -7.77 7.90 -17.20
C HIS A 683 -6.54 7.40 -16.41
N LEU A 684 -5.54 6.85 -17.11
CA LEU A 684 -4.27 6.42 -16.49
C LEU A 684 -3.46 7.61 -15.95
N ALA A 685 -3.30 8.67 -16.76
CA ALA A 685 -2.60 9.88 -16.35
C ALA A 685 -3.25 10.55 -15.12
N HIS A 686 -4.59 10.61 -15.08
CA HIS A 686 -5.32 11.17 -13.95
C HIS A 686 -5.20 10.31 -12.69
N ASN A 687 -5.35 8.98 -12.77
CA ASN A 687 -5.11 8.09 -11.64
C ASN A 687 -3.73 8.34 -10.99
N VAL A 688 -2.66 8.30 -11.79
CA VAL A 688 -1.28 8.45 -11.30
C VAL A 688 -1.08 9.81 -10.65
N TYR A 689 -1.28 10.90 -11.40
CA TYR A 689 -0.97 12.24 -10.89
C TYR A 689 -1.88 12.67 -9.75
N ASN A 690 -3.15 12.24 -9.70
CA ASN A 690 -4.05 12.58 -8.59
C ASN A 690 -3.77 11.75 -7.34
N SER A 691 -3.26 10.52 -7.46
CA SER A 691 -2.84 9.73 -6.30
C SER A 691 -1.71 10.38 -5.50
N LEU A 692 -0.91 11.25 -6.13
CA LEU A 692 0.13 12.05 -5.48
C LEU A 692 -0.44 13.02 -4.43
N LEU A 693 -1.68 13.52 -4.61
CA LEU A 693 -2.36 14.37 -3.63
C LEU A 693 -2.92 13.57 -2.45
N LEU A 694 -2.98 12.23 -2.55
CA LEU A 694 -3.54 11.32 -1.56
C LEU A 694 -2.56 10.15 -1.22
N PRO A 695 -1.33 10.44 -0.73
CA PRO A 695 -0.34 9.42 -0.39
C PRO A 695 -0.78 8.52 0.80
N GLU A 696 -1.67 9.02 1.66
CA GLU A 696 -2.13 8.38 2.90
C GLU A 696 -3.44 7.58 2.72
N HIS A 697 -3.96 7.51 1.50
CA HIS A 697 -5.26 6.92 1.16
C HIS A 697 -5.15 5.91 0.01
N ARG A 698 -6.17 5.07 -0.10
CA ARG A 698 -6.33 4.14 -1.24
C ARG A 698 -7.05 4.87 -2.37
N CYS A 699 -6.52 4.78 -3.57
CA CYS A 699 -7.05 5.49 -4.73
C CYS A 699 -7.97 4.57 -5.56
N ASP A 700 -9.29 4.78 -5.47
CA ASP A 700 -10.26 4.08 -6.32
C ASP A 700 -10.10 4.57 -7.77
N ALA A 701 -9.73 3.62 -8.63
CA ALA A 701 -9.41 3.83 -10.03
C ALA A 701 -10.64 3.67 -10.93
N ASP A 702 -11.85 3.85 -10.39
CA ASP A 702 -13.15 3.61 -11.02
C ASP A 702 -13.38 2.16 -11.51
N MET A 703 -14.59 1.86 -12.00
CA MET A 703 -14.98 0.58 -12.56
C MET A 703 -14.11 0.14 -13.74
N PHE A 704 -14.02 -1.17 -13.93
CA PHE A 704 -13.30 -1.81 -15.01
C PHE A 704 -14.24 -2.73 -15.79
N SER A 705 -14.59 -2.31 -17.00
CA SER A 705 -15.30 -3.12 -17.98
C SER A 705 -14.38 -3.42 -19.16
N HIS A 706 -14.65 -4.50 -19.89
CA HIS A 706 -14.01 -4.77 -21.18
C HIS A 706 -14.05 -3.54 -22.10
N CYS A 707 -12.88 -3.13 -22.55
CA CYS A 707 -12.74 -2.06 -23.54
C CYS A 707 -13.06 -2.66 -24.91
N LEU A 708 -14.16 -2.23 -25.53
CA LEU A 708 -14.60 -2.75 -26.83
C LEU A 708 -13.58 -2.43 -27.92
N GLN A 709 -12.97 -3.48 -28.49
CA GLN A 709 -12.23 -3.35 -29.74
C GLN A 709 -13.22 -3.07 -30.87
N LYS A 710 -12.95 -2.03 -31.67
CA LYS A 710 -13.60 -1.88 -32.97
C LYS A 710 -12.95 -2.86 -33.94
N GLU A 711 -13.76 -3.52 -34.75
CA GLU A 711 -13.29 -4.38 -35.84
C GLU A 711 -12.72 -3.52 -36.99
N SER A 712 -11.51 -3.00 -36.79
CA SER A 712 -10.62 -2.50 -37.84
C SER A 712 -9.42 -3.44 -37.93
N GLU A 713 -9.28 -4.12 -39.07
CA GLU A 713 -8.38 -5.27 -39.27
C GLU A 713 -6.90 -4.96 -39.02
N ASP A 714 -6.50 -3.68 -39.05
CA ASP A 714 -5.12 -3.19 -38.89
C ASP A 714 -4.74 -2.74 -37.45
N SER A 715 -5.61 -2.79 -36.44
CA SER A 715 -5.34 -2.20 -35.11
C SER A 715 -5.54 -3.15 -33.91
N GLN A 716 -4.49 -3.89 -33.53
CA GLN A 716 -4.44 -4.82 -32.39
C GLN A 716 -4.32 -4.10 -31.01
N GLN A 717 -5.18 -3.10 -30.74
CA GLN A 717 -5.13 -2.34 -29.48
C GLN A 717 -5.83 -3.09 -28.33
N ASP A 718 -5.03 -3.71 -27.46
CA ASP A 718 -5.49 -4.36 -26.23
C ASP A 718 -5.71 -3.35 -25.08
N HIS A 719 -6.78 -2.57 -25.17
CA HIS A 719 -7.18 -1.65 -24.11
C HIS A 719 -7.67 -2.37 -22.84
N THR A 720 -8.08 -3.64 -22.91
CA THR A 720 -8.49 -4.41 -21.72
C THR A 720 -7.26 -4.79 -20.89
N GLY A 721 -6.20 -5.31 -21.51
CA GLY A 721 -4.92 -5.54 -20.86
C GLY A 721 -4.17 -4.27 -20.48
N TYR A 722 -4.35 -3.18 -21.22
CA TYR A 722 -3.82 -1.85 -20.86
C TYR A 722 -4.35 -1.39 -19.49
N HIS A 723 -5.67 -1.44 -19.29
CA HIS A 723 -6.28 -1.12 -18.00
C HIS A 723 -6.03 -2.21 -16.95
N ALA A 724 -6.03 -3.50 -17.29
CA ALA A 724 -5.77 -4.56 -16.32
C ALA A 724 -4.34 -4.52 -15.75
N SER A 725 -3.34 -4.39 -16.63
CA SER A 725 -1.94 -4.25 -16.22
C SER A 725 -1.74 -3.01 -15.36
N PHE A 726 -2.31 -1.87 -15.75
CA PHE A 726 -2.28 -0.64 -14.93
C PHE A 726 -2.91 -0.83 -13.54
N ARG A 727 -4.10 -1.43 -13.50
CA ARG A 727 -4.85 -1.66 -12.25
C ARG A 727 -4.10 -2.57 -11.27
N SER A 728 -3.19 -3.44 -11.72
CA SER A 728 -2.28 -4.19 -10.82
C SER A 728 -1.32 -3.29 -10.03
N PHE A 729 -1.04 -2.06 -10.49
CA PHE A 729 -0.20 -1.07 -9.78
C PHE A 729 -1.01 -0.13 -8.86
N THR A 730 -2.29 -0.41 -8.60
CA THR A 730 -3.17 0.38 -7.71
C THR A 730 -3.44 -0.36 -6.41
N ASP A 731 -3.80 0.35 -5.33
CA ASP A 731 -3.98 -0.22 -3.97
C ASP A 731 -5.44 -0.27 -3.46
N ALA A 732 -6.39 0.28 -4.22
CA ALA A 732 -7.82 0.09 -3.99
C ALA A 732 -8.32 -1.25 -4.56
N ARG A 733 -9.49 -1.70 -4.12
CA ARG A 733 -10.15 -2.88 -4.71
C ARG A 733 -10.53 -2.60 -6.16
N LEU A 734 -10.22 -3.55 -7.05
CA LEU A 734 -10.66 -3.49 -8.44
C LEU A 734 -12.12 -3.93 -8.57
N TRP A 735 -12.94 -3.07 -9.20
CA TRP A 735 -14.36 -3.30 -9.47
C TRP A 735 -14.58 -3.69 -10.93
N VAL A 736 -14.73 -4.99 -11.21
CA VAL A 736 -15.13 -5.45 -12.55
C VAL A 736 -16.62 -5.17 -12.76
N SER A 737 -17.00 -4.57 -13.86
CA SER A 737 -18.40 -4.22 -14.19
C SER A 737 -18.80 -4.80 -15.56
N ASP A 738 -18.21 -5.95 -15.89
CA ASP A 738 -18.43 -6.63 -17.16
C ASP A 738 -19.88 -7.07 -17.33
N LYS A 739 -20.40 -6.76 -18.52
CA LYS A 739 -21.63 -7.32 -19.08
C LYS A 739 -21.63 -8.85 -19.07
N ALA A 740 -22.81 -9.47 -19.08
CA ALA A 740 -22.92 -10.93 -19.16
C ALA A 740 -22.28 -11.50 -20.44
N ASP A 741 -22.39 -10.81 -21.58
CA ASP A 741 -21.88 -11.21 -22.90
C ASP A 741 -20.39 -10.88 -23.16
N ALA A 742 -19.69 -10.25 -22.22
CA ALA A 742 -18.28 -9.89 -22.40
C ALA A 742 -17.38 -11.14 -22.63
N PRO A 743 -16.31 -11.03 -23.44
CA PRO A 743 -15.45 -12.16 -23.81
C PRO A 743 -14.51 -12.62 -22.68
N GLN A 744 -13.78 -13.72 -22.89
CA GLN A 744 -12.71 -14.13 -21.97
C GLN A 744 -11.42 -13.36 -22.30
N HIS A 745 -10.76 -12.76 -21.30
CA HIS A 745 -9.49 -12.05 -21.48
C HIS A 745 -8.40 -12.54 -20.53
N ALA A 746 -7.20 -12.83 -21.07
CA ALA A 746 -6.06 -13.31 -20.28
C ALA A 746 -5.65 -12.30 -19.20
N SER A 747 -5.59 -11.02 -19.57
CA SER A 747 -5.21 -9.92 -18.67
C SER A 747 -6.18 -9.72 -17.49
N LEU A 748 -7.46 -10.10 -17.62
CA LEU A 748 -8.41 -10.11 -16.50
C LEU A 748 -8.15 -11.30 -15.56
N ARG A 749 -7.88 -12.49 -16.11
CA ARG A 749 -7.44 -13.65 -15.32
C ARG A 749 -6.15 -13.38 -14.53
N ALA A 750 -5.23 -12.60 -15.10
CA ALA A 750 -4.00 -12.19 -14.42
C ALA A 750 -4.22 -11.35 -13.15
N LEU A 751 -5.39 -10.73 -12.98
CA LEU A 751 -5.79 -10.01 -11.76
C LEU A 751 -6.58 -10.87 -10.75
N VAL A 752 -6.97 -12.09 -11.12
CA VAL A 752 -7.74 -12.97 -10.22
C VAL A 752 -6.82 -13.49 -9.12
N SER A 753 -7.05 -13.05 -7.89
CA SER A 753 -6.28 -13.53 -6.74
C SER A 753 -6.32 -15.06 -6.60
N PRO A 754 -5.16 -15.74 -6.68
CA PRO A 754 -5.04 -17.17 -6.46
C PRO A 754 -5.25 -17.51 -4.98
N GLY A 755 -5.51 -18.80 -4.73
CA GLY A 755 -5.63 -19.34 -3.38
C GLY A 755 -4.28 -19.35 -2.64
N GLN A 756 -4.35 -19.14 -1.32
CA GLN A 756 -3.23 -19.35 -0.43
C GLN A 756 -3.08 -20.85 -0.10
N LEU A 757 -1.85 -21.34 0.04
CA LEU A 757 -1.58 -22.77 0.31
C LEU A 757 -1.67 -23.09 1.81
N SER A 758 -1.32 -22.15 2.69
CA SER A 758 -1.25 -22.32 4.15
C SER A 758 -2.53 -21.98 4.92
N GLU A 759 -3.50 -21.31 4.29
CA GLU A 759 -4.77 -20.93 4.91
C GLU A 759 -5.94 -21.20 3.94
N GLN A 760 -6.78 -22.20 4.26
CA GLN A 760 -7.85 -22.62 3.37
C GLN A 760 -8.89 -21.52 3.12
N GLY A 761 -9.00 -21.10 1.86
CA GLY A 761 -9.93 -20.06 1.43
C GLY A 761 -9.40 -18.62 1.59
N ALA A 762 -8.18 -18.44 2.11
CA ALA A 762 -7.47 -17.18 2.00
C ALA A 762 -6.95 -16.96 0.56
N LYS A 763 -6.65 -15.71 0.23
CA LYS A 763 -6.31 -15.25 -1.13
C LYS A 763 -5.18 -14.24 -1.10
N ILE A 764 -4.39 -14.20 -2.17
CA ILE A 764 -3.18 -13.38 -2.27
C ILE A 764 -3.46 -12.12 -3.08
N GLY A 765 -2.98 -10.95 -2.61
CA GLY A 765 -3.07 -9.71 -3.37
C GLY A 765 -2.28 -9.75 -4.68
N MET A 766 -2.95 -9.55 -5.82
CA MET A 766 -2.34 -9.40 -7.16
C MET A 766 -2.05 -7.93 -7.50
N GLN A 767 -1.86 -7.12 -6.46
CA GLN A 767 -1.78 -5.67 -6.51
C GLN A 767 -0.70 -5.17 -5.56
N ALA A 768 0.06 -4.15 -5.98
CA ALA A 768 0.98 -3.39 -5.14
C ALA A 768 1.02 -1.95 -5.66
N ARG A 769 1.08 -0.95 -4.76
CA ARG A 769 1.12 0.46 -5.16
C ARG A 769 2.36 0.73 -6.03
N GLY A 770 2.14 1.16 -7.26
CA GLY A 770 3.19 1.57 -8.18
C GLY A 770 3.63 3.00 -7.90
N HIS A 771 4.94 3.19 -7.71
CA HIS A 771 5.56 4.50 -7.55
C HIS A 771 6.09 5.01 -8.89
N LEU A 772 6.04 6.33 -9.11
CA LEU A 772 6.69 6.92 -10.28
C LEU A 772 8.21 6.76 -10.19
N LEU A 773 8.87 6.44 -11.31
CA LEU A 773 10.34 6.49 -11.32
C LEU A 773 10.84 7.94 -11.08
N PRO A 774 11.88 8.15 -10.25
CA PRO A 774 12.40 9.49 -9.89
C PRO A 774 12.62 10.46 -11.06
N ASP A 775 13.08 9.96 -12.21
CA ASP A 775 13.32 10.75 -13.40
C ASP A 775 12.07 11.07 -14.22
N ALA A 776 10.98 10.31 -14.06
CA ALA A 776 9.81 10.33 -14.94
C ALA A 776 8.65 11.18 -14.42
N ALA A 777 8.69 11.67 -13.18
CA ALA A 777 7.54 12.36 -12.56
C ALA A 777 7.11 13.64 -13.29
N PHE A 778 8.07 14.31 -13.94
CA PHE A 778 7.85 15.49 -14.78
C PHE A 778 8.02 15.20 -16.28
N ASP A 779 8.01 13.94 -16.74
CA ASP A 779 7.99 13.65 -18.18
C ASP A 779 6.71 14.21 -18.84
N ASP A 780 6.78 14.62 -20.11
CA ASP A 780 5.56 14.75 -20.92
C ASP A 780 5.12 13.34 -21.32
N LEU A 781 4.04 12.85 -20.71
CA LEU A 781 3.49 11.53 -21.00
C LEU A 781 2.37 11.55 -22.05
N ILE A 782 1.72 12.69 -22.29
CA ILE A 782 0.43 12.76 -23.00
C ILE A 782 0.44 13.62 -24.28
N GLY A 783 1.57 14.15 -24.73
CA GLY A 783 1.67 14.86 -26.02
C GLY A 783 1.39 13.97 -27.25
N GLU A 784 1.05 14.62 -28.38
CA GLU A 784 0.61 13.97 -29.64
C GLU A 784 1.74 13.41 -30.53
N GLY A 785 3.02 13.72 -30.24
CA GLY A 785 4.19 13.14 -30.92
C GLY A 785 4.83 12.01 -30.12
N SER A 786 5.88 11.34 -30.63
CA SER A 786 6.64 10.35 -29.84
C SER A 786 7.25 10.97 -28.58
N GLY A 787 7.35 10.19 -27.50
CA GLY A 787 7.84 10.63 -26.20
C GLY A 787 7.98 9.45 -25.21
N PRO A 788 8.25 9.70 -23.92
CA PRO A 788 8.35 8.65 -22.91
C PRO A 788 7.00 7.96 -22.62
N ALA A 789 7.07 6.74 -22.11
CA ALA A 789 5.94 5.99 -21.56
C ALA A 789 5.67 6.39 -20.09
N LEU A 790 4.47 6.11 -19.58
CA LEU A 790 4.29 6.02 -18.12
C LEU A 790 5.12 4.87 -17.58
N LYS A 791 5.89 5.11 -16.52
CA LYS A 791 6.78 4.16 -15.85
C LYS A 791 6.40 4.07 -14.36
N LEU A 792 5.81 2.95 -13.93
CA LEU A 792 5.50 2.67 -12.52
C LEU A 792 6.27 1.46 -12.02
N MET A 793 6.86 1.56 -10.83
CA MET A 793 7.64 0.50 -10.20
C MET A 793 7.00 0.05 -8.88
N ALA A 794 6.92 -1.27 -8.68
CA ALA A 794 6.62 -1.90 -7.41
C ALA A 794 7.81 -2.79 -6.98
N GLN A 795 8.34 -2.59 -5.77
CA GLN A 795 9.44 -3.40 -5.23
C GLN A 795 8.93 -4.54 -4.36
N HIS A 796 9.55 -5.72 -4.47
CA HIS A 796 9.18 -6.93 -3.73
C HIS A 796 10.28 -7.27 -2.72
N GLU A 797 10.23 -6.68 -1.54
CA GLU A 797 11.30 -6.79 -0.53
C GLU A 797 11.63 -8.25 -0.14
N LYS A 798 10.61 -9.11 -0.03
CA LYS A 798 10.74 -10.53 0.33
C LYS A 798 11.63 -11.33 -0.62
N THR A 799 11.65 -10.97 -1.91
CA THR A 799 12.43 -11.63 -2.98
C THR A 799 13.65 -10.81 -3.42
N GLY A 800 13.64 -9.49 -3.18
CA GLY A 800 14.59 -8.55 -3.74
C GLY A 800 14.41 -8.31 -5.24
N SER A 801 13.24 -8.65 -5.81
CA SER A 801 12.86 -8.35 -7.20
C SER A 801 12.01 -7.07 -7.28
N ALA A 802 11.73 -6.60 -8.49
CA ALA A 802 10.83 -5.46 -8.73
C ALA A 802 10.02 -5.68 -10.02
N THR A 803 8.75 -5.32 -10.00
CA THR A 803 7.94 -5.25 -11.22
C THR A 803 7.92 -3.80 -11.73
N LEU A 804 8.20 -3.61 -13.02
CA LEU A 804 8.05 -2.34 -13.73
C LEU A 804 6.92 -2.47 -14.74
N GLY A 805 5.94 -1.59 -14.65
CA GLY A 805 4.89 -1.42 -15.66
C GLY A 805 5.21 -0.23 -16.57
N LEU A 806 4.89 -0.40 -17.86
CA LEU A 806 5.14 0.56 -18.94
C LEU A 806 3.85 0.76 -19.73
N TRP A 807 3.39 1.99 -19.95
CA TRP A 807 2.19 2.28 -20.77
C TRP A 807 2.44 3.45 -21.71
N ASN A 808 2.13 3.25 -23.00
CA ASN A 808 2.14 4.36 -23.95
C ASN A 808 0.90 5.24 -23.73
N LEU A 809 1.09 6.46 -23.20
CA LEU A 809 0.05 7.47 -23.00
C LEU A 809 0.04 8.55 -24.11
N ARG A 810 0.85 8.41 -25.16
CA ARG A 810 1.00 9.41 -26.24
C ARG A 810 -0.26 9.47 -27.11
N GLY A 811 -0.56 10.67 -27.61
CA GLY A 811 -1.65 10.92 -28.56
C GLY A 811 -1.31 10.55 -29.99
N GLY A 812 -2.12 11.00 -30.95
CA GLY A 812 -1.80 10.96 -32.39
C GLY A 812 -1.48 9.60 -33.03
N GLN A 813 -1.77 8.48 -32.36
CA GLN A 813 -1.24 7.14 -32.68
C GLN A 813 0.32 7.05 -32.64
N ALA A 814 0.97 7.92 -31.86
CA ALA A 814 2.42 7.93 -31.70
C ALA A 814 2.92 6.78 -30.81
N SER A 815 4.11 6.25 -31.12
CA SER A 815 4.84 5.31 -30.27
C SER A 815 5.54 6.02 -29.11
N SER A 816 5.55 5.41 -27.92
CA SER A 816 6.44 5.83 -26.84
C SER A 816 7.79 5.11 -26.88
N PHE A 817 8.84 5.81 -26.45
CA PHE A 817 10.23 5.36 -26.45
C PHE A 817 10.90 5.60 -25.10
N ASP A 818 11.58 4.59 -24.56
CA ASP A 818 12.31 4.70 -23.29
C ASP A 818 13.62 3.89 -23.27
N SER A 819 14.46 4.26 -22.29
CA SER A 819 15.79 3.73 -22.03
C SER A 819 15.95 3.50 -20.52
N LEU A 820 15.81 2.25 -20.09
CA LEU A 820 15.82 1.87 -18.67
C LEU A 820 17.22 1.48 -18.20
N HIS A 821 17.67 2.03 -17.07
CA HIS A 821 18.87 1.56 -16.38
C HIS A 821 18.49 0.60 -15.25
N VAL A 822 19.11 -0.58 -15.21
CA VAL A 822 18.85 -1.59 -14.17
C VAL A 822 19.03 -1.04 -12.75
N SER A 823 20.00 -0.15 -12.54
CA SER A 823 20.31 0.45 -11.24
C SER A 823 19.22 1.37 -10.68
N GLN A 824 18.32 1.88 -11.53
CA GLN A 824 17.14 2.66 -11.10
C GLN A 824 16.01 1.76 -10.54
N ILE A 825 16.07 0.46 -10.82
CA ILE A 825 15.00 -0.51 -10.54
C ILE A 825 15.44 -1.50 -9.45
N LEU A 826 16.68 -1.99 -9.53
CA LEU A 826 17.33 -2.83 -8.53
C LEU A 826 18.60 -2.13 -8.01
N PRO A 827 18.61 -1.60 -6.77
CA PRO A 827 19.75 -0.84 -6.25
C PRO A 827 20.95 -1.71 -5.85
N LYS A 828 20.81 -3.04 -5.81
CA LYS A 828 21.87 -3.97 -5.40
C LYS A 828 22.76 -4.36 -6.61
N PRO A 829 24.10 -4.23 -6.54
CA PRO A 829 24.98 -4.65 -7.61
C PRO A 829 24.96 -6.18 -7.77
N GLY A 830 25.04 -6.66 -9.00
CA GLY A 830 24.89 -8.07 -9.35
C GLY A 830 24.57 -8.26 -10.83
N HIS A 831 24.05 -9.43 -11.19
CA HIS A 831 23.34 -9.61 -12.46
C HIS A 831 21.83 -9.71 -12.16
N CYS A 832 21.00 -9.31 -13.11
CA CYS A 832 19.55 -9.53 -13.05
C CYS A 832 19.04 -10.19 -14.33
N VAL A 833 17.94 -10.92 -14.17
CA VAL A 833 17.12 -11.43 -15.25
C VAL A 833 15.92 -10.50 -15.37
N VAL A 834 15.59 -10.08 -16.58
CA VAL A 834 14.32 -9.40 -16.89
C VAL A 834 13.46 -10.35 -17.70
N ILE A 835 12.19 -10.52 -17.31
CA ILE A 835 11.19 -11.25 -18.09
C ILE A 835 10.05 -10.31 -18.51
N SER A 836 9.62 -10.38 -19.77
CA SER A 836 8.41 -9.73 -20.27
C SER A 836 7.19 -10.60 -20.02
N PHE A 837 6.13 -10.02 -19.43
CA PHE A 837 4.87 -10.70 -19.19
C PHE A 837 4.16 -11.05 -20.51
N ARG A 838 4.12 -10.13 -21.49
CA ARG A 838 3.39 -10.38 -22.75
C ARG A 838 4.07 -11.37 -23.67
N THR A 839 5.40 -11.38 -23.70
CA THR A 839 6.17 -12.15 -24.71
C THR A 839 6.91 -13.36 -24.13
N GLY A 840 7.04 -13.45 -22.81
CA GLY A 840 7.86 -14.47 -22.13
C GLY A 840 9.37 -14.35 -22.38
N LYS A 841 9.83 -13.35 -23.14
CA LYS A 841 11.25 -13.14 -23.45
C LYS A 841 12.06 -12.83 -22.20
N LEU A 842 13.31 -13.30 -22.21
CA LEU A 842 14.26 -13.23 -21.10
C LEU A 842 15.54 -12.49 -21.53
N TRP A 843 15.92 -11.46 -20.77
CA TRP A 843 17.19 -10.74 -20.94
C TRP A 843 18.06 -10.91 -19.70
N LEU A 844 19.36 -11.15 -19.88
CA LEU A 844 20.36 -11.15 -18.81
C LEU A 844 21.16 -9.85 -18.86
N LEU A 845 21.08 -9.06 -17.78
CA LEU A 845 21.73 -7.75 -17.66
C LEU A 845 22.67 -7.74 -16.45
N ALA A 846 23.83 -7.10 -16.59
CA ALA A 846 24.74 -6.84 -15.48
C ALA A 846 24.41 -5.47 -14.87
N ASN A 847 24.29 -5.38 -13.54
CA ASN A 847 24.09 -4.13 -12.80
C ASN A 847 25.44 -3.48 -12.42
N SER A 848 26.39 -3.50 -13.35
CA SER A 848 27.72 -2.91 -13.22
C SER A 848 27.98 -2.05 -14.47
N THR A 849 27.70 -0.75 -14.31
CA THR A 849 28.08 0.42 -15.13
C THR A 849 28.44 0.21 -16.62
N GLU A 850 27.77 0.98 -17.48
CA GLU A 850 28.01 1.22 -18.92
C GLU A 850 27.31 0.28 -19.93
N HIS A 851 27.06 -0.99 -19.61
CA HIS A 851 26.34 -1.93 -20.50
C HIS A 851 25.12 -2.59 -19.83
N SER A 852 24.40 -1.80 -19.01
CA SER A 852 23.39 -2.24 -18.04
C SER A 852 21.98 -1.72 -18.39
N MET A 853 21.57 -1.84 -19.65
CA MET A 853 20.42 -1.09 -20.21
C MET A 853 19.46 -1.94 -21.02
N LEU A 854 18.18 -1.55 -20.95
CA LEU A 854 17.06 -2.14 -21.67
C LEU A 854 16.31 -1.02 -22.40
N SER A 855 16.24 -1.08 -23.72
CA SER A 855 15.43 -0.14 -24.50
C SER A 855 13.99 -0.63 -24.61
N THR A 856 13.02 0.27 -24.66
CA THR A 856 11.59 -0.07 -24.77
C THR A 856 10.94 0.79 -25.86
N VAL A 857 10.18 0.13 -26.74
CA VAL A 857 9.32 0.77 -27.74
C VAL A 857 7.92 0.21 -27.52
N LEU A 858 6.93 1.07 -27.35
CA LEU A 858 5.52 0.69 -27.28
C LEU A 858 4.73 1.45 -28.35
N GLU A 859 3.99 0.71 -29.16
CA GLU A 859 3.02 1.25 -30.12
C GLU A 859 1.87 1.96 -29.40
N ALA A 860 1.05 2.73 -30.12
CA ALA A 860 -0.09 3.44 -29.54
C ALA A 860 -1.06 2.47 -28.84
N GLY A 861 -1.54 2.83 -27.64
CA GLY A 861 -2.39 1.96 -26.81
C GLY A 861 -1.70 0.69 -26.28
N SER A 862 -0.39 0.55 -26.46
CA SER A 862 0.38 -0.62 -26.03
C SER A 862 0.97 -0.44 -24.62
N TRP A 863 1.19 -1.55 -23.92
CA TRP A 863 1.58 -1.64 -22.52
C TRP A 863 2.52 -2.83 -22.29
N GLU A 864 3.39 -2.82 -21.30
CA GLU A 864 4.22 -3.98 -20.93
C GLU A 864 4.37 -4.08 -19.40
N VAL A 865 4.52 -5.31 -18.89
CA VAL A 865 4.91 -5.56 -17.50
C VAL A 865 6.19 -6.39 -17.51
N LEU A 866 7.22 -5.89 -16.83
CA LEU A 866 8.55 -6.49 -16.75
C LEU A 866 8.86 -6.87 -15.30
N ASN A 867 9.25 -8.11 -15.02
CA ASN A 867 9.76 -8.50 -13.71
C ASN A 867 11.30 -8.56 -13.72
N PHE A 868 11.93 -7.75 -12.88
CA PHE A 868 13.38 -7.64 -12.68
C PHE A 868 13.79 -8.48 -11.46
N SER A 869 14.46 -9.61 -11.70
CA SER A 869 14.77 -10.61 -10.68
C SER A 869 16.29 -10.79 -10.52
N PRO A 870 16.85 -10.75 -9.29
CA PRO A 870 18.29 -10.97 -9.08
C PRO A 870 18.74 -12.35 -9.56
N LEU A 871 19.81 -12.42 -10.35
CA LEU A 871 20.49 -13.67 -10.67
C LEU A 871 21.43 -14.03 -9.51
N LEU A 872 21.12 -15.11 -8.80
CA LEU A 872 21.88 -15.55 -7.65
C LEU A 872 23.05 -16.43 -8.08
N ASN A 873 24.27 -16.02 -7.72
CA ASN A 873 25.47 -16.82 -7.87
C ASN A 873 25.48 -17.95 -6.83
N THR A 874 25.91 -19.14 -7.24
CA THR A 874 26.05 -20.31 -6.37
C THR A 874 27.52 -20.56 -6.04
N SER A 875 27.84 -21.52 -5.15
CA SER A 875 29.24 -21.94 -4.93
C SER A 875 29.73 -23.01 -5.92
N VAL A 876 29.07 -23.12 -7.07
CA VAL A 876 29.35 -24.12 -8.11
C VAL A 876 29.46 -23.37 -9.43
N ASP A 877 30.66 -23.35 -10.00
CA ASP A 877 30.93 -22.66 -11.26
C ASP A 877 30.03 -23.21 -12.38
N GLY A 878 29.50 -22.30 -13.21
CA GLY A 878 28.56 -22.64 -14.27
C GLY A 878 27.10 -22.87 -13.81
N VAL A 879 26.77 -22.75 -12.52
CA VAL A 879 25.39 -22.84 -12.02
C VAL A 879 24.91 -21.52 -11.42
N HIS A 880 23.85 -20.95 -12.00
CA HIS A 880 23.17 -19.75 -11.52
C HIS A 880 21.65 -19.94 -11.51
N VAL A 881 20.92 -19.29 -10.59
CA VAL A 881 19.45 -19.44 -10.46
C VAL A 881 18.78 -18.09 -10.19
N ALA A 882 17.58 -17.87 -10.75
CA ALA A 882 16.70 -16.75 -10.42
C ALA A 882 15.25 -17.22 -10.25
N MET A 883 14.51 -16.61 -9.33
CA MET A 883 13.04 -16.74 -9.24
C MET A 883 12.41 -15.77 -10.23
N LEU A 884 11.53 -16.23 -11.13
CA LEU A 884 10.87 -15.38 -12.14
C LEU A 884 9.47 -14.93 -11.71
N GLY A 885 8.95 -15.45 -10.60
CA GLY A 885 7.59 -15.16 -10.11
C GLY A 885 6.54 -16.08 -10.71
N SER A 886 5.28 -15.65 -10.72
CA SER A 886 4.23 -16.34 -11.46
C SER A 886 4.28 -16.01 -12.95
N THR A 887 3.86 -16.96 -13.78
CA THR A 887 3.66 -16.78 -15.23
C THR A 887 2.21 -16.50 -15.61
N GLU A 888 1.31 -16.46 -14.63
CA GLU A 888 -0.14 -16.28 -14.83
C GLU A 888 -0.64 -14.90 -14.36
N HIS A 889 0.13 -14.20 -13.51
CA HIS A 889 -0.23 -12.94 -12.86
C HIS A 889 0.80 -11.84 -13.09
N PHE A 890 0.37 -10.58 -13.17
CA PHE A 890 1.26 -9.43 -13.38
C PHE A 890 2.28 -9.23 -12.25
N MET A 891 1.86 -9.47 -11.01
CA MET A 891 2.69 -9.39 -9.82
C MET A 891 2.10 -10.23 -8.70
N THR A 892 2.96 -10.72 -7.80
CA THR A 892 2.57 -11.62 -6.70
C THR A 892 3.30 -11.27 -5.40
N PRO A 893 3.15 -10.03 -4.88
CA PRO A 893 3.98 -9.47 -3.80
C PRO A 893 4.01 -10.31 -2.51
N GLU A 894 2.93 -11.05 -2.23
CA GLU A 894 2.82 -11.86 -1.01
C GLU A 894 2.98 -13.37 -1.24
N GLY A 895 2.90 -13.84 -2.49
CA GLY A 895 2.89 -15.28 -2.80
C GLY A 895 4.23 -16.00 -2.62
N ILE A 896 5.34 -15.27 -2.51
CA ILE A 896 6.69 -15.79 -2.32
C ILE A 896 7.28 -15.17 -1.04
N HIS A 897 7.63 -16.02 -0.08
CA HIS A 897 8.00 -15.61 1.27
C HIS A 897 9.51 -15.52 1.50
N SER A 898 10.30 -16.38 0.84
CA SER A 898 11.76 -16.32 0.88
C SER A 898 12.39 -17.05 -0.29
N ILE A 899 13.66 -16.72 -0.55
CA ILE A 899 14.56 -17.42 -1.47
C ILE A 899 15.86 -17.70 -0.72
N THR A 900 16.45 -18.88 -0.87
CA THR A 900 17.69 -19.29 -0.21
C THR A 900 18.45 -20.27 -1.09
N ILE A 901 19.78 -20.16 -1.12
CA ILE A 901 20.66 -21.12 -1.80
C ILE A 901 21.56 -21.79 -0.76
N SER A 902 21.63 -23.12 -0.84
CA SER A 902 22.49 -23.95 -0.02
C SER A 902 23.26 -24.94 -0.89
N THR A 903 24.36 -25.48 -0.37
CA THR A 903 25.24 -26.38 -1.14
C THR A 903 25.41 -27.70 -0.41
N SER A 904 24.97 -28.78 -1.06
CA SER A 904 24.93 -30.11 -0.49
C SER A 904 26.19 -30.88 -0.84
N ASN A 905 26.98 -31.20 0.18
CA ASN A 905 28.29 -31.82 0.02
C ASN A 905 28.16 -33.34 0.27
N PRO A 906 28.23 -34.20 -0.77
CA PRO A 906 27.79 -35.60 -0.70
C PRO A 906 28.55 -36.44 0.34
N ALA A 907 29.81 -36.08 0.65
CA ALA A 907 30.61 -36.73 1.68
C ALA A 907 30.00 -36.63 3.10
N ARG A 908 29.24 -35.57 3.41
CA ARG A 908 28.50 -35.44 4.69
C ARG A 908 27.23 -36.30 4.72
N GLU A 909 26.52 -36.38 3.59
CA GLU A 909 25.25 -37.12 3.50
C GLU A 909 25.47 -38.65 3.57
N VAL A 910 26.53 -39.16 2.93
CA VAL A 910 26.98 -40.56 3.10
C VAL A 910 27.36 -40.85 4.55
N ARG A 911 27.91 -39.88 5.29
CA ARG A 911 28.27 -40.05 6.71
C ARG A 911 27.01 -40.17 7.60
N ARG A 912 25.97 -39.35 7.36
CA ARG A 912 24.65 -39.49 8.01
C ARG A 912 23.95 -40.80 7.66
N ARG A 913 23.99 -41.26 6.40
CA ARG A 913 23.42 -42.56 6.01
C ARG A 913 24.21 -43.76 6.56
N ARG A 914 25.53 -43.65 6.77
CA ARG A 914 26.36 -44.70 7.38
C ARG A 914 26.13 -44.85 8.89
N SER A 915 25.84 -43.79 9.64
CA SER A 915 25.47 -43.91 11.07
C SER A 915 24.13 -44.63 11.31
N ALA A 916 23.31 -44.80 10.28
CA ALA A 916 22.00 -45.46 10.36
C ALA A 916 22.02 -46.98 10.05
N ARG A 917 23.19 -47.60 9.79
CA ARG A 917 23.31 -49.05 9.54
C ARG A 917 24.20 -49.75 10.57
N ARG A 918 23.58 -50.39 11.56
CA ARG A 918 24.21 -51.50 12.31
C ARG A 918 24.25 -52.76 11.41
N PRO A 919 25.29 -53.61 11.50
CA PRO A 919 25.35 -54.85 10.73
C PRO A 919 24.38 -55.90 11.26
N SER A 920 23.76 -56.66 10.37
CA SER A 920 22.94 -57.82 10.70
C SER A 920 23.80 -59.09 10.75
N HIS A 921 23.72 -59.84 11.86
CA HIS A 921 24.28 -61.19 11.92
C HIS A 921 23.30 -62.21 11.32
N HIS A 922 23.81 -63.10 10.46
CA HIS A 922 23.03 -64.21 9.92
C HIS A 922 22.70 -65.26 11.00
N ARG A 923 21.43 -65.67 11.06
CA ARG A 923 21.06 -67.08 11.24
C ARG A 923 19.80 -67.39 10.42
N SER A 924 19.63 -68.64 10.01
CA SER A 924 18.80 -69.01 8.87
C SER A 924 17.68 -70.01 9.17
N ARG A 925 16.58 -69.85 8.41
CA ARG A 925 15.53 -70.82 8.07
C ARG A 925 14.53 -71.29 9.14
N SER A 926 13.27 -71.25 8.69
CA SER A 926 12.12 -72.12 9.03
C SER A 926 11.48 -72.01 10.43
N SER A 927 10.18 -72.26 10.61
CA SER A 927 9.00 -72.04 9.73
C SER A 927 7.71 -72.36 10.51
N ARG A 928 6.60 -71.68 10.18
CA ARG A 928 5.22 -71.91 10.68
C ARG A 928 4.95 -71.62 12.17
N SER A 929 4.09 -70.62 12.38
CA SER A 929 2.83 -70.70 13.17
C SER A 929 2.67 -71.83 14.19
N SER A 930 2.43 -71.50 15.46
CA SER A 930 1.10 -71.66 16.10
C SER A 930 1.05 -71.19 17.57
N THR A 931 -0.16 -70.82 18.03
CA THR A 931 -0.72 -70.84 19.41
C THR A 931 0.06 -70.37 20.64
N TYR A 932 -0.52 -69.37 21.34
CA TYR A 932 -1.13 -69.48 22.68
C TYR A 932 -0.48 -70.39 23.76
N SER A 933 -0.15 -69.82 24.94
CA SER A 933 -0.96 -69.99 26.18
C SER A 933 -0.32 -69.39 27.46
N ASN A 934 -1.15 -68.73 28.27
CA ASN A 934 -1.19 -68.65 29.75
C ASN A 934 0.08 -68.83 30.64
N SER A 935 0.42 -67.75 31.35
CA SER A 935 0.65 -67.64 32.82
C SER A 935 1.48 -68.67 33.62
N SER A 936 2.42 -68.17 34.45
CA SER A 936 2.33 -68.31 35.92
C SER A 936 3.33 -67.44 36.71
N VAL A 937 2.81 -66.67 37.68
CA VAL A 937 3.27 -66.48 39.08
C VAL A 937 4.77 -66.29 39.40
N GLY A 938 5.07 -65.17 40.09
CA GLY A 938 6.10 -65.06 41.14
C GLY A 938 7.52 -64.66 40.71
N ASP A 939 8.35 -64.08 41.59
CA ASP A 939 8.05 -63.42 42.87
C ASP A 939 9.22 -62.49 43.28
N SER A 940 8.93 -61.31 43.85
CA SER A 940 9.90 -60.43 44.53
C SER A 940 9.21 -59.16 45.10
N THR A 941 8.99 -59.13 46.41
CA THR A 941 8.46 -57.97 47.15
C THR A 941 9.56 -57.07 47.72
N GLU A 942 9.26 -55.76 47.83
CA GLU A 942 9.89 -54.80 48.77
C GLU A 942 11.39 -54.44 48.55
N THR A 943 11.94 -53.29 49.00
CA THR A 943 11.36 -52.19 49.81
C THR A 943 11.95 -50.81 49.45
N ALA A 944 11.17 -49.75 49.76
CA ALA A 944 11.60 -48.45 50.29
C ALA A 944 12.48 -47.45 49.49
N LEU A 945 12.29 -46.18 49.84
CA LEU A 945 12.96 -44.98 49.33
C LEU A 945 14.43 -44.89 49.79
N THR A 946 15.33 -44.39 48.93
CA THR A 946 16.22 -43.23 49.21
C THR A 946 17.19 -42.93 48.04
N THR A 947 17.09 -41.75 47.40
CA THR A 947 18.24 -41.10 46.69
C THR A 947 18.00 -39.62 46.31
N THR A 948 17.62 -38.77 47.26
CA THR A 948 17.63 -37.30 47.05
C THR A 948 19.03 -36.72 47.30
N THR A 949 20.03 -37.11 46.51
CA THR A 949 21.41 -36.57 46.66
C THR A 949 22.25 -36.71 45.37
N THR A 950 22.07 -35.79 44.43
CA THR A 950 23.02 -35.56 43.31
C THR A 950 22.79 -34.25 42.54
N ALA A 951 21.63 -33.59 42.69
CA ALA A 951 21.33 -32.33 42.01
C ALA A 951 21.95 -31.08 42.68
N ALA A 952 22.13 -31.10 44.01
CA ALA A 952 22.54 -29.92 44.79
C ALA A 952 23.92 -29.36 44.36
N THR A 953 24.90 -30.23 44.15
CA THR A 953 26.30 -29.84 43.87
C THR A 953 26.55 -29.22 42.49
N LYS A 954 25.52 -29.03 41.66
CA LYS A 954 25.57 -28.23 40.42
C LYS A 954 24.82 -26.90 40.48
N VAL A 955 24.08 -26.62 41.55
CA VAL A 955 23.39 -25.33 41.74
C VAL A 955 24.32 -24.35 42.46
N ASP A 956 25.02 -24.80 43.51
CA ASP A 956 25.98 -23.96 44.25
C ASP A 956 27.13 -23.45 43.37
N THR A 957 27.53 -24.21 42.34
CA THR A 957 28.54 -23.78 41.35
C THR A 957 28.00 -22.81 40.29
N LEU A 958 26.68 -22.69 40.14
CA LEU A 958 26.05 -21.69 39.26
C LEU A 958 25.74 -20.38 40.01
N MET A 959 25.54 -20.44 41.33
CA MET A 959 25.23 -19.29 42.19
C MET A 959 26.44 -18.40 42.52
N GLN A 960 27.64 -18.72 42.04
CA GLN A 960 28.88 -17.96 42.32
C GLN A 960 29.36 -17.07 41.17
N GLN A 961 28.54 -16.85 40.13
CA GLN A 961 28.78 -15.81 39.13
C GLN A 961 27.50 -14.98 38.93
N GLU A 962 27.43 -13.84 39.62
CA GLU A 962 26.25 -12.99 39.61
C GLU A 962 26.15 -12.16 38.31
N ASN A 963 25.09 -12.41 37.55
CA ASN A 963 24.60 -11.52 36.51
C ASN A 963 23.07 -11.48 36.62
N GLY A 964 22.49 -10.36 37.05
CA GLY A 964 21.08 -10.29 37.48
C GLY A 964 20.08 -10.69 36.39
N SER A 965 20.37 -10.40 35.13
CA SER A 965 19.59 -10.84 33.96
C SER A 965 19.51 -12.37 33.84
N GLN A 966 20.59 -13.07 34.17
CA GLN A 966 20.67 -14.52 34.10
C GLN A 966 19.90 -15.19 35.24
N ALA A 967 19.90 -14.59 36.44
CA ALA A 967 19.06 -15.01 37.55
C ALA A 967 17.55 -14.85 37.26
N VAL A 968 17.15 -13.75 36.62
CA VAL A 968 15.76 -13.54 36.16
C VAL A 968 15.37 -14.58 35.11
N LEU A 969 16.23 -14.84 34.11
CA LEU A 969 15.96 -15.86 33.08
C LEU A 969 15.87 -17.28 33.66
N LEU A 970 16.74 -17.66 34.60
CA LEU A 970 16.62 -18.94 35.32
C LEU A 970 15.34 -19.00 36.15
N SER A 971 14.95 -17.92 36.82
CA SER A 971 13.72 -17.87 37.61
C SER A 971 12.47 -18.04 36.75
N LEU A 972 12.41 -17.37 35.60
CA LEU A 972 11.34 -17.53 34.62
C LEU A 972 11.31 -18.94 34.02
N ALA A 973 12.46 -19.55 33.75
CA ALA A 973 12.55 -20.94 33.29
C ALA A 973 12.07 -21.93 34.36
N LEU A 974 12.42 -21.71 35.63
CA LEU A 974 11.97 -22.53 36.76
C LEU A 974 10.46 -22.40 37.02
N ILE A 975 9.90 -21.19 36.96
CA ILE A 975 8.44 -20.96 37.06
C ILE A 975 7.73 -21.69 35.90
N ASN A 976 8.17 -21.50 34.66
CA ASN A 976 7.56 -22.18 33.50
C ASN A 976 7.68 -23.71 33.59
N GLY A 977 8.81 -24.23 34.09
CA GLY A 977 8.99 -25.66 34.34
C GLY A 977 8.07 -26.21 35.45
N LEU A 978 7.90 -25.47 36.54
CA LEU A 978 7.00 -25.82 37.65
C LEU A 978 5.54 -25.87 37.20
N PHE A 979 5.08 -24.84 36.47
CA PHE A 979 3.71 -24.82 35.94
C PHE A 979 3.49 -25.87 34.85
N ALA A 980 4.46 -26.13 33.97
CA ALA A 980 4.39 -27.24 33.02
C ALA A 980 4.27 -28.60 33.72
N ALA A 981 4.97 -28.81 34.84
CA ALA A 981 4.84 -30.00 35.66
C ALA A 981 3.46 -30.09 36.34
N LEU A 982 2.92 -28.99 36.89
CA LEU A 982 1.59 -28.93 37.48
C LEU A 982 0.48 -29.24 36.45
N TYR A 983 0.52 -28.62 35.28
CA TYR A 983 -0.39 -28.93 34.17
C TYR A 983 -0.25 -30.40 33.72
N GLY A 984 0.97 -30.94 33.71
CA GLY A 984 1.24 -32.35 33.43
C GLY A 984 0.60 -33.31 34.45
N VAL A 985 0.73 -33.02 35.75
CA VAL A 985 0.08 -33.79 36.83
C VAL A 985 -1.44 -33.75 36.68
N ILE A 986 -2.02 -32.56 36.48
CA ILE A 986 -3.47 -32.38 36.32
C ILE A 986 -4.01 -33.16 35.11
N ARG A 987 -3.35 -33.08 33.94
CA ARG A 987 -3.73 -33.89 32.76
C ARG A 987 -3.49 -35.39 32.95
N SER A 988 -2.46 -35.81 33.67
CA SER A 988 -2.17 -37.23 33.91
C SER A 988 -3.25 -37.91 34.74
N SER A 989 -3.89 -37.18 35.65
CA SER A 989 -5.00 -37.65 36.51
C SER A 989 -6.22 -38.15 35.70
N GLN A 990 -6.41 -37.66 34.47
CA GLN A 990 -7.49 -38.15 33.58
C GLN A 990 -7.26 -39.57 33.03
N ARG A 991 -6.04 -40.13 33.09
CA ARG A 991 -5.72 -41.41 32.43
C ARG A 991 -5.91 -42.67 33.29
N THR A 992 -6.34 -42.55 34.54
CA THR A 992 -6.41 -43.68 35.49
C THR A 992 -7.77 -43.87 36.18
N THR A 993 -8.90 -43.58 35.50
CA THR A 993 -10.26 -43.92 36.00
C THR A 993 -11.18 -44.54 34.94
N VAL A 994 -10.93 -45.80 34.57
CA VAL A 994 -11.90 -46.65 33.84
C VAL A 994 -12.41 -47.74 34.77
N GLY A 995 -13.43 -47.43 35.58
CA GLY A 995 -13.95 -48.36 36.59
C GLY A 995 -15.22 -47.90 37.33
N LYS A 996 -16.38 -48.33 36.82
CA LYS A 996 -17.69 -48.42 37.52
C LYS A 996 -18.13 -47.28 38.46
N SER A 997 -18.97 -46.40 37.91
CA SER A 997 -20.15 -45.78 38.58
C SER A 997 -19.97 -45.10 39.95
N LYS A 998 -19.72 -43.78 39.93
CA LYS A 998 -20.57 -42.74 40.58
C LYS A 998 -20.14 -41.34 40.10
N LYS A 999 -20.98 -40.32 40.35
CA LYS A 999 -20.90 -38.95 39.81
C LYS A 999 -19.48 -38.36 39.82
N LEU A 1000 -18.95 -37.98 38.65
CA LEU A 1000 -17.82 -37.05 38.50
C LEU A 1000 -18.33 -35.59 38.42
N PRO A 1001 -17.48 -34.58 38.70
CA PRO A 1001 -17.84 -33.16 38.56
C PRO A 1001 -17.83 -32.70 37.09
N ARG A 1002 -18.41 -31.52 36.83
CA ARG A 1002 -18.50 -30.89 35.49
C ARG A 1002 -17.12 -30.45 34.96
N PRO A 1003 -16.93 -30.42 33.62
CA PRO A 1003 -15.69 -29.93 33.00
C PRO A 1003 -15.34 -28.49 33.40
N ASP A 1004 -16.35 -27.64 33.62
CA ASP A 1004 -16.24 -26.23 34.03
C ASP A 1004 -15.24 -25.99 35.17
N ILE A 1005 -15.13 -26.93 36.13
CA ILE A 1005 -14.22 -26.81 37.28
C ILE A 1005 -12.76 -27.05 36.87
N LEU A 1006 -12.50 -27.94 35.91
CA LEU A 1006 -11.14 -28.20 35.43
C LEU A 1006 -10.62 -27.01 34.62
N ASP A 1007 -11.45 -26.45 33.74
CA ASP A 1007 -11.09 -25.27 32.94
C ASP A 1007 -10.99 -24.01 33.82
N ALA A 1008 -11.80 -23.89 34.88
CA ALA A 1008 -11.62 -22.86 35.90
C ALA A 1008 -10.29 -22.99 36.65
N VAL A 1009 -9.87 -24.20 37.04
CA VAL A 1009 -8.57 -24.46 37.70
C VAL A 1009 -7.40 -24.20 36.75
N ILE A 1010 -7.50 -24.58 35.47
CA ILE A 1010 -6.50 -24.27 34.44
C ILE A 1010 -6.41 -22.75 34.24
N SER A 1011 -7.53 -22.05 34.08
CA SER A 1011 -7.58 -20.59 33.97
C SER A 1011 -7.02 -19.88 35.23
N MET A 1012 -7.24 -20.45 36.42
CA MET A 1012 -6.70 -19.93 37.67
C MET A 1012 -5.17 -20.11 37.74
N LEU A 1013 -4.64 -21.27 37.34
CA LEU A 1013 -3.20 -21.50 37.27
C LEU A 1013 -2.52 -20.56 36.27
N ASP A 1014 -3.12 -20.32 35.10
CA ASP A 1014 -2.57 -19.45 34.07
C ASP A 1014 -2.52 -17.97 34.53
N LYS A 1015 -3.55 -17.53 35.26
CA LYS A 1015 -3.57 -16.23 35.95
C LYS A 1015 -2.50 -16.12 37.04
N ILE A 1016 -2.29 -17.16 37.83
CA ILE A 1016 -1.25 -17.18 38.89
C ILE A 1016 0.16 -17.19 38.27
N GLN A 1017 0.39 -17.98 37.22
CA GLN A 1017 1.66 -18.00 36.47
C GLN A 1017 1.95 -16.62 35.88
N THR A 1018 0.95 -15.98 35.27
CA THR A 1018 1.05 -14.62 34.73
C THR A 1018 1.37 -13.61 35.84
N LEU A 1019 0.70 -13.67 37.00
CA LEU A 1019 0.98 -12.80 38.15
C LEU A 1019 2.41 -12.99 38.70
N MET A 1020 2.90 -14.22 38.81
CA MET A 1020 4.27 -14.49 39.26
C MET A 1020 5.31 -13.96 38.27
N VAL A 1021 5.12 -14.18 36.96
CA VAL A 1021 5.99 -13.64 35.91
C VAL A 1021 5.98 -12.11 35.93
N PHE A 1022 4.81 -11.48 36.04
CA PHE A 1022 4.64 -10.04 36.07
C PHE A 1022 5.29 -9.40 37.31
N GLY A 1023 5.09 -9.99 38.51
CA GLY A 1023 5.73 -9.53 39.73
C GLY A 1023 7.25 -9.63 39.69
N LEU A 1024 7.79 -10.72 39.14
CA LEU A 1024 9.24 -10.92 39.01
C LEU A 1024 9.87 -9.95 37.99
N LEU A 1025 9.14 -9.60 36.92
CA LEU A 1025 9.55 -8.55 35.97
C LEU A 1025 9.48 -7.14 36.58
N ILE A 1026 8.51 -6.84 37.44
CA ILE A 1026 8.47 -5.58 38.19
C ILE A 1026 9.68 -5.46 39.13
N VAL A 1027 9.99 -6.51 39.89
CA VAL A 1027 11.18 -6.53 40.76
C VAL A 1027 12.46 -6.34 39.96
N ALA A 1028 12.61 -7.04 38.82
CA ALA A 1028 13.76 -6.88 37.93
C ALA A 1028 13.88 -5.43 37.40
N SER A 1029 12.76 -4.79 37.05
CA SER A 1029 12.72 -3.38 36.65
C SER A 1029 13.17 -2.44 37.77
N TRP A 1030 12.67 -2.63 38.99
CA TRP A 1030 13.05 -1.82 40.16
C TRP A 1030 14.55 -1.97 40.51
N THR A 1031 15.10 -3.17 40.45
CA THR A 1031 16.55 -3.39 40.64
C THR A 1031 17.42 -2.80 39.52
N SER A 1032 16.83 -2.39 38.40
CA SER A 1032 17.55 -1.80 37.25
C SER A 1032 17.57 -0.27 37.23
N ILE A 1033 16.93 0.40 38.22
CA ILE A 1033 16.71 1.86 38.24
C ILE A 1033 17.48 2.53 39.41
N ILE A 1034 18.54 1.88 39.94
CA ILE A 1034 19.43 2.48 40.95
C ILE A 1034 20.73 2.95 40.26
N PRO A 1035 20.97 4.27 40.11
CA PRO A 1035 22.21 4.77 39.53
C PRO A 1035 23.33 4.76 40.60
N ILE A 1036 24.46 4.13 40.30
CA ILE A 1036 25.69 4.29 41.10
C ILE A 1036 26.37 5.58 40.61
N SER A 1037 26.09 6.70 41.27
CA SER A 1037 26.64 8.01 40.92
C SER A 1037 28.10 8.17 41.36
N SER A 1038 29.03 8.25 40.40
CA SER A 1038 30.44 8.57 40.65
C SER A 1038 30.70 10.08 40.57
N GLY A 1039 30.57 10.79 41.70
CA GLY A 1039 30.88 12.22 41.79
C GLY A 1039 31.01 12.68 43.24
N LYS A 1040 32.04 13.46 43.55
CA LYS A 1040 32.24 14.04 44.89
C LYS A 1040 31.57 15.40 44.98
N GLU A 1041 30.60 15.56 45.87
CA GLU A 1041 30.64 16.57 46.95
C GLU A 1041 29.57 16.26 48.02
N GLY A 1042 29.59 16.99 49.15
CA GLY A 1042 29.07 16.48 50.43
C GLY A 1042 27.59 16.75 50.72
N GLY A 1043 26.90 15.78 51.34
CA GLY A 1043 25.50 15.93 51.74
C GLY A 1043 24.85 14.73 52.47
N ASN A 1044 25.34 14.38 53.66
CA ASN A 1044 24.70 13.51 54.69
C ASN A 1044 23.62 12.48 54.23
N THR A 1045 24.04 11.30 53.79
CA THR A 1045 23.14 10.14 53.64
C THR A 1045 22.94 9.39 54.97
N TRP A 1046 21.68 9.18 55.37
CA TRP A 1046 21.30 8.34 56.51
C TRP A 1046 21.05 6.89 56.07
N LEU A 1047 22.00 5.99 56.36
CA LEU A 1047 21.81 4.69 57.05
C LEU A 1047 23.07 3.80 56.89
N PRO A 1048 23.48 3.00 57.91
CA PRO A 1048 24.77 2.32 57.92
C PRO A 1048 24.72 0.80 57.68
N ALA A 1049 25.92 0.26 57.47
CA ALA A 1049 26.35 -1.12 57.77
C ALA A 1049 25.78 -2.30 56.95
N TRP A 1050 26.59 -2.77 56.00
CA TRP A 1050 27.13 -4.13 56.12
C TRP A 1050 28.55 -4.29 55.56
N GLY A 1051 29.21 -5.39 55.95
CA GLY A 1051 30.66 -5.52 56.02
C GLY A 1051 31.42 -5.53 54.69
N LYS A 1052 32.52 -4.76 54.67
CA LYS A 1052 33.55 -4.84 53.62
C LYS A 1052 34.23 -6.21 53.62
N LYS A 1053 34.48 -6.76 52.43
CA LYS A 1053 35.64 -7.64 52.17
C LYS A 1053 36.23 -7.29 50.81
N GLN A 1054 37.54 -7.11 50.74
CA GLN A 1054 38.23 -6.60 49.55
C GLN A 1054 38.42 -7.69 48.50
N ILE A 1055 38.13 -7.36 47.24
CA ILE A 1055 38.81 -7.89 46.06
C ILE A 1055 39.25 -6.67 45.24
N SER A 1056 40.42 -6.74 44.60
CA SER A 1056 41.05 -5.64 43.89
C SER A 1056 40.41 -5.34 42.54
N GLU A 1057 40.32 -4.06 42.19
CA GLU A 1057 40.07 -3.61 40.82
C GLU A 1057 41.22 -4.05 39.89
N SER A 1058 40.85 -4.52 38.70
CA SER A 1058 41.75 -4.72 37.56
C SER A 1058 40.95 -4.39 36.30
N ASP A 1059 41.52 -3.59 35.39
CA ASP A 1059 40.77 -2.99 34.28
C ASP A 1059 39.98 -4.01 33.45
N PHE A 1060 38.68 -3.77 33.32
CA PHE A 1060 37.82 -4.43 32.33
C PHE A 1060 37.52 -3.44 31.20
N ASP A 1061 37.93 -3.82 29.98
CA ASP A 1061 37.74 -3.03 28.77
C ASP A 1061 36.24 -2.82 28.45
N ASP A 1062 35.78 -1.56 28.51
CA ASP A 1062 34.40 -1.13 28.29
C ASP A 1062 33.85 -1.49 26.88
N GLN A 1063 34.72 -1.82 25.91
CA GLN A 1063 34.25 -2.37 24.63
C GLN A 1063 33.65 -3.79 24.75
N THR A 1064 34.03 -4.55 25.79
CA THR A 1064 33.54 -5.94 25.98
C THR A 1064 32.13 -5.98 26.57
N LEU A 1065 31.75 -4.98 27.38
CA LEU A 1065 30.46 -4.94 28.09
C LEU A 1065 29.26 -4.49 27.24
N LYS A 1066 29.48 -4.04 25.99
CA LYS A 1066 28.41 -3.47 25.14
C LYS A 1066 27.61 -4.48 24.32
N ARG A 1067 27.90 -5.79 24.38
CA ARG A 1067 27.29 -6.79 23.46
C ARG A 1067 26.08 -7.57 23.97
N VAL A 1068 25.69 -7.47 25.24
CA VAL A 1068 24.41 -8.05 25.74
C VAL A 1068 23.71 -7.11 26.72
N ARG A 1069 22.92 -6.17 26.20
CA ARG A 1069 21.92 -5.42 26.99
C ARG A 1069 20.62 -5.29 26.19
N LEU A 1070 19.52 -5.80 26.75
CA LEU A 1070 18.18 -5.31 26.42
C LEU A 1070 18.12 -3.82 26.76
N ARG A 1071 17.76 -2.96 25.80
CA ARG A 1071 17.52 -1.54 26.13
C ARG A 1071 16.22 -1.47 26.94
N PRO A 1072 16.11 -0.63 27.99
CA PRO A 1072 14.90 -0.52 28.78
C PRO A 1072 13.65 -0.24 27.94
N ALA A 1073 13.79 0.58 26.88
CA ALA A 1073 12.73 0.84 25.91
C ALA A 1073 12.22 -0.43 25.19
N ASP A 1074 13.10 -1.35 24.79
CA ASP A 1074 12.71 -2.59 24.10
C ASP A 1074 11.96 -3.55 25.05
N ALA A 1075 12.39 -3.61 26.32
CA ALA A 1075 11.74 -4.39 27.36
C ALA A 1075 10.35 -3.82 27.69
N VAL A 1076 10.24 -2.50 27.86
CA VAL A 1076 8.96 -1.80 28.11
C VAL A 1076 8.02 -1.90 26.91
N ALA A 1077 8.51 -1.76 25.67
CA ALA A 1077 7.71 -1.95 24.46
C ALA A 1077 7.20 -3.39 24.32
N THR A 1078 7.98 -4.37 24.76
CA THR A 1078 7.57 -5.80 24.73
C THR A 1078 6.59 -6.13 25.85
N LEU A 1079 6.73 -5.52 27.03
CA LEU A 1079 5.71 -5.53 28.08
C LEU A 1079 4.40 -4.88 27.62
N LYS A 1080 4.45 -3.70 26.97
CA LYS A 1080 3.29 -3.05 26.36
C LYS A 1080 2.60 -3.96 25.32
N ARG A 1081 3.36 -4.65 24.48
CA ARG A 1081 2.81 -5.65 23.53
C ARG A 1081 2.15 -6.84 24.23
N CYS A 1082 2.75 -7.38 25.30
CA CYS A 1082 2.14 -8.48 26.08
C CYS A 1082 0.88 -8.04 26.84
N LEU A 1083 0.83 -6.80 27.32
CA LEU A 1083 -0.36 -6.19 27.93
C LEU A 1083 -1.49 -6.02 26.90
N ALA A 1084 -1.17 -5.50 25.71
CA ALA A 1084 -2.13 -5.30 24.62
C ALA A 1084 -2.68 -6.64 24.08
N SER A 1085 -1.83 -7.66 23.90
CA SER A 1085 -2.23 -8.99 23.43
C SER A 1085 -2.78 -9.90 24.53
N ARG A 1086 -2.71 -9.49 25.80
CA ARG A 1086 -3.01 -10.27 27.03
C ARG A 1086 -2.37 -11.67 27.06
N THR A 1087 -1.23 -11.86 26.38
CA THR A 1087 -0.54 -13.14 26.22
C THR A 1087 0.98 -12.95 26.26
N ILE A 1088 1.71 -14.00 26.65
CA ILE A 1088 3.19 -13.98 26.67
C ILE A 1088 3.83 -14.23 25.29
N THR A 1089 3.05 -14.31 24.22
CA THR A 1089 3.54 -14.62 22.85
C THR A 1089 4.61 -13.63 22.37
N PRO A 1090 4.48 -12.29 22.56
CA PRO A 1090 5.51 -11.33 22.15
C PRO A 1090 6.85 -11.46 22.90
N LEU A 1091 6.90 -12.18 24.03
CA LEU A 1091 8.14 -12.53 24.73
C LEU A 1091 8.79 -13.81 24.18
N ARG A 1092 8.04 -14.68 23.48
CA ARG A 1092 8.57 -15.90 22.85
C ARG A 1092 9.19 -15.64 21.47
N GLU A 1093 8.79 -14.55 20.83
CA GLU A 1093 9.25 -14.14 19.49
C GLU A 1093 10.49 -13.24 19.52
N PHE A 1094 11.08 -13.01 20.70
CA PHE A 1094 12.23 -12.11 20.84
C PHE A 1094 13.55 -12.79 20.41
N PRO A 1095 14.24 -12.31 19.37
CA PRO A 1095 15.40 -13.01 18.82
C PRO A 1095 16.66 -12.80 19.67
N ILE A 1096 17.14 -13.86 20.31
CA ILE A 1096 18.43 -13.86 21.02
C ILE A 1096 19.53 -14.34 20.05
N SER A 1097 20.06 -13.44 19.24
CA SER A 1097 21.18 -13.71 18.33
C SER A 1097 22.52 -13.78 19.10
N ILE A 1098 22.91 -14.98 19.53
CA ILE A 1098 24.25 -15.26 20.06
C ILE A 1098 25.17 -15.58 18.87
N GLU A 1099 26.05 -14.65 18.49
CA GLU A 1099 27.15 -14.95 17.56
C GLU A 1099 28.27 -15.70 18.28
N GLU A 1100 28.68 -16.86 17.74
CA GLU A 1100 29.92 -17.52 18.17
C GLU A 1100 31.15 -16.78 17.62
N PRO A 1101 32.15 -16.44 18.46
CA PRO A 1101 33.29 -15.63 18.05
C PRO A 1101 34.26 -16.40 17.12
N ARG A 1102 34.51 -15.85 15.93
CA ARG A 1102 35.59 -16.31 15.04
C ARG A 1102 36.95 -15.81 15.55
N SER A 1103 37.88 -16.72 15.81
CA SER A 1103 39.25 -16.39 16.20
C SER A 1103 40.06 -15.80 15.04
N PRO A 1104 40.82 -14.70 15.22
CA PRO A 1104 41.78 -14.23 14.23
C PRO A 1104 43.05 -15.10 14.24
N ILE A 1105 43.68 -15.26 13.07
CA ILE A 1105 45.00 -15.89 12.94
C ILE A 1105 45.90 -14.97 12.12
N THR A 1106 47.03 -14.57 12.68
CA THR A 1106 48.15 -13.89 12.01
C THR A 1106 49.44 -14.67 12.24
N PRO A 1107 50.39 -14.70 11.27
CA PRO A 1107 51.46 -15.69 11.26
C PRO A 1107 52.75 -15.25 11.96
N SER A 1108 53.51 -16.22 12.48
CA SER A 1108 54.93 -16.08 12.82
C SER A 1108 55.68 -17.42 12.58
N PRO A 1109 57.03 -17.43 12.46
CA PRO A 1109 57.69 -18.39 11.57
C PRO A 1109 58.40 -19.60 12.22
N SER A 1110 58.48 -20.67 11.44
CA SER A 1110 59.55 -21.69 11.37
C SER A 1110 60.20 -22.25 12.64
N SER A 1111 60.03 -23.56 12.85
CA SER A 1111 61.13 -24.43 13.31
C SER A 1111 61.03 -25.81 12.64
N THR A 1112 62.17 -26.45 12.38
CA THR A 1112 62.29 -27.69 11.60
C THR A 1112 62.57 -28.91 12.46
N VAL A 1113 61.76 -29.97 12.32
CA VAL A 1113 62.11 -31.34 12.73
C VAL A 1113 61.65 -32.32 11.64
N GLN A 1114 62.51 -33.28 11.28
CA GLN A 1114 62.24 -34.26 10.23
C GLN A 1114 61.49 -35.50 10.76
N ALA A 1115 60.60 -36.06 9.95
CA ALA A 1115 60.09 -37.43 10.10
C ALA A 1115 59.97 -38.12 8.72
N LYS A 1116 60.15 -39.44 8.68
CA LYS A 1116 60.30 -40.21 7.43
C LYS A 1116 58.97 -40.48 6.71
N PRO A 1117 58.95 -40.60 5.37
CA PRO A 1117 57.73 -40.89 4.61
C PRO A 1117 57.23 -42.32 4.87
N ARG A 1118 55.91 -42.50 4.80
CA ARG A 1118 55.27 -43.82 4.75
C ARG A 1118 54.35 -43.87 3.54
N VAL A 1119 54.69 -44.72 2.56
CA VAL A 1119 53.92 -44.87 1.32
C VAL A 1119 52.55 -45.45 1.63
N ILE A 1120 51.49 -44.83 1.11
CA ILE A 1120 50.15 -45.40 0.97
C ILE A 1120 49.77 -45.20 -0.50
N THR A 1121 49.29 -46.27 -1.14
CA THR A 1121 48.95 -46.32 -2.56
C THR A 1121 47.70 -45.50 -2.87
N SER A 1122 47.74 -44.77 -3.98
CA SER A 1122 46.62 -43.96 -4.49
C SER A 1122 45.58 -44.80 -5.21
N GLU A 1123 44.36 -44.87 -4.68
CA GLU A 1123 43.16 -45.00 -5.51
C GLU A 1123 42.65 -43.59 -5.87
N PRO A 1124 42.14 -43.36 -7.10
CA PRO A 1124 41.59 -42.06 -7.49
C PRO A 1124 40.25 -41.82 -6.78
N MET A 1125 40.31 -41.16 -5.64
CA MET A 1125 39.11 -40.73 -4.91
C MET A 1125 38.36 -39.67 -5.72
N VAL A 1126 37.29 -40.06 -6.40
CA VAL A 1126 36.40 -39.16 -7.15
C VAL A 1126 35.84 -38.10 -6.20
N ILE A 1127 36.31 -36.87 -6.35
CA ILE A 1127 35.78 -35.71 -5.62
C ILE A 1127 34.43 -35.37 -6.24
N ALA A 1128 33.36 -35.98 -5.72
CA ALA A 1128 32.00 -35.65 -6.11
C ALA A 1128 31.73 -34.17 -5.77
N LYS A 1129 31.58 -33.35 -6.83
CA LYS A 1129 31.26 -31.92 -6.73
C LYS A 1129 29.95 -31.73 -5.94
N PRO A 1130 29.82 -30.64 -5.16
CA PRO A 1130 28.60 -30.40 -4.39
C PRO A 1130 27.42 -30.11 -5.33
N ASP A 1131 26.24 -30.64 -4.99
CA ASP A 1131 24.99 -30.25 -5.66
C ASP A 1131 24.46 -28.96 -5.03
N VAL A 1132 24.13 -27.97 -5.87
CA VAL A 1132 23.39 -26.77 -5.46
C VAL A 1132 21.96 -27.18 -5.09
N ILE A 1133 21.45 -26.62 -4.01
CA ILE A 1133 20.04 -26.71 -3.62
C ILE A 1133 19.51 -25.29 -3.49
N PHE A 1134 18.75 -24.86 -4.50
CA PHE A 1134 17.91 -23.67 -4.43
C PHE A 1134 16.63 -24.02 -3.65
N ILE A 1135 16.15 -23.10 -2.83
CA ILE A 1135 14.96 -23.25 -1.99
C ILE A 1135 14.16 -21.94 -2.08
N SER A 1136 12.85 -22.03 -2.28
CA SER A 1136 11.94 -20.91 -2.08
C SER A 1136 10.76 -21.37 -1.23
N THR A 1137 10.24 -20.47 -0.39
CA THR A 1137 8.97 -20.69 0.31
C THR A 1137 7.86 -19.97 -0.44
N ILE A 1138 6.85 -20.72 -0.86
CA ILE A 1138 5.78 -20.30 -1.76
C ILE A 1138 4.47 -20.60 -1.04
N ASP A 1139 3.58 -19.62 -0.98
CA ASP A 1139 2.28 -19.77 -0.33
C ASP A 1139 1.11 -19.67 -1.32
N MET A 1140 1.40 -19.87 -2.60
CA MET A 1140 0.52 -19.49 -3.71
C MET A 1140 0.17 -20.66 -4.62
N ALA A 1141 -1.13 -20.86 -4.83
CA ALA A 1141 -1.67 -21.81 -5.79
C ALA A 1141 -1.70 -21.18 -7.21
N ALA A 1142 -0.55 -21.18 -7.88
CA ALA A 1142 -0.34 -20.70 -9.26
C ALA A 1142 0.86 -21.40 -9.92
N LYS A 1143 1.07 -21.22 -11.22
CA LYS A 1143 2.33 -21.59 -11.90
C LYS A 1143 3.44 -20.63 -11.48
N ILE A 1144 4.54 -21.20 -10.96
CA ILE A 1144 5.73 -20.48 -10.51
C ILE A 1144 6.92 -20.87 -11.38
N ALA A 1145 7.63 -19.88 -11.91
CA ALA A 1145 8.77 -20.09 -12.80
C ALA A 1145 10.12 -19.72 -12.15
N PHE A 1146 11.14 -20.49 -12.51
CA PHE A 1146 12.52 -20.31 -12.09
C PHE A 1146 13.43 -20.37 -13.33
N LEU A 1147 14.42 -19.50 -13.44
CA LEU A 1147 15.51 -19.66 -14.40
C LEU A 1147 16.63 -20.45 -13.75
N VAL A 1148 17.08 -21.52 -14.41
CA VAL A 1148 18.29 -22.27 -14.06
C VAL A 1148 19.26 -22.20 -15.23
N ILE A 1149 20.43 -21.60 -15.02
CA ILE A 1149 21.55 -21.65 -15.96
C ILE A 1149 22.49 -22.76 -15.47
N CYS A 1150 22.74 -23.77 -16.31
CA CYS A 1150 23.60 -24.90 -16.00
C CYS A 1150 24.07 -25.65 -17.28
N PRO A 1151 25.15 -26.44 -17.23
CA PRO A 1151 25.73 -27.04 -18.44
C PRO A 1151 24.79 -27.89 -19.30
N ALA A 1152 23.84 -28.62 -18.71
CA ALA A 1152 22.85 -29.41 -19.43
C ALA A 1152 21.56 -29.60 -18.60
N GLN A 1153 20.43 -29.86 -19.26
CA GLN A 1153 19.13 -30.10 -18.61
C GLN A 1153 19.20 -31.23 -17.56
N SER A 1154 20.00 -32.26 -17.82
CA SER A 1154 20.25 -33.39 -16.91
C SER A 1154 20.93 -33.02 -15.59
N CYS A 1155 21.45 -31.79 -15.46
CA CYS A 1155 21.95 -31.28 -14.18
C CYS A 1155 20.81 -30.95 -13.20
N ILE A 1156 19.58 -30.72 -13.69
CA ILE A 1156 18.39 -30.45 -12.86
C ILE A 1156 17.84 -31.79 -12.35
N LYS A 1157 18.45 -32.33 -11.30
CA LYS A 1157 18.28 -33.71 -10.83
C LYS A 1157 16.90 -34.03 -10.24
N SER A 1158 16.29 -33.09 -9.51
CA SER A 1158 15.00 -33.30 -8.84
C SER A 1158 14.45 -32.00 -8.25
N CYS A 1159 13.12 -31.91 -8.19
CA CYS A 1159 12.41 -30.92 -7.38
C CYS A 1159 11.90 -31.61 -6.10
N THR A 1160 11.85 -30.91 -4.98
CA THR A 1160 11.26 -31.38 -3.72
C THR A 1160 10.21 -30.37 -3.29
N ILE A 1161 8.98 -30.81 -3.03
CA ILE A 1161 7.89 -29.96 -2.54
C ILE A 1161 7.53 -30.43 -1.12
N ASP A 1162 7.67 -29.54 -0.15
CA ASP A 1162 7.84 -29.84 1.29
C ASP A 1162 8.84 -30.99 1.52
N ARG A 1163 8.35 -32.22 1.74
CA ARG A 1163 9.15 -33.41 2.07
C ARG A 1163 9.19 -34.45 0.96
N VAL A 1164 8.42 -34.28 -0.11
CA VAL A 1164 8.30 -35.25 -1.19
C VAL A 1164 9.22 -34.86 -2.34
N GLN A 1165 10.13 -35.76 -2.71
CA GLN A 1165 11.06 -35.57 -3.83
C GLN A 1165 10.44 -36.13 -5.11
N TYR A 1166 10.40 -35.30 -6.14
CA TYR A 1166 9.80 -35.56 -7.44
C TYR A 1166 10.86 -35.62 -8.55
N ASP A 1167 10.62 -36.51 -9.52
CA ASP A 1167 11.41 -36.59 -10.75
C ASP A 1167 10.88 -35.55 -11.75
N CYS A 1168 11.71 -34.57 -12.10
CA CYS A 1168 11.34 -33.48 -13.00
C CYS A 1168 11.03 -33.94 -14.43
N SER A 1169 11.33 -35.18 -14.81
CA SER A 1169 11.05 -35.75 -16.13
C SER A 1169 9.73 -36.52 -16.20
N ALA A 1170 9.13 -36.87 -15.05
CA ALA A 1170 7.97 -37.76 -14.95
C ALA A 1170 6.79 -37.17 -14.13
N THR A 1171 6.91 -35.94 -13.61
CA THR A 1171 5.92 -35.32 -12.73
C THR A 1171 5.08 -34.28 -13.49
N PRO A 1172 3.75 -34.42 -13.61
CA PRO A 1172 2.97 -33.65 -14.60
C PRO A 1172 2.81 -32.16 -14.27
N TRP A 1173 2.94 -31.75 -13.01
CA TRP A 1173 2.96 -30.34 -12.58
C TRP A 1173 4.37 -29.72 -12.57
N ILE A 1174 5.35 -30.36 -13.21
CA ILE A 1174 6.73 -29.86 -13.32
C ILE A 1174 7.14 -29.88 -14.79
N THR A 1175 7.40 -28.71 -15.37
CA THR A 1175 7.88 -28.55 -16.75
C THR A 1175 9.29 -27.97 -16.76
N ILE A 1176 10.18 -28.52 -17.59
CA ILE A 1176 11.47 -27.90 -17.89
C ILE A 1176 11.55 -27.67 -19.40
N SER A 1177 11.67 -26.41 -19.80
CA SER A 1177 11.97 -26.01 -21.18
C SER A 1177 13.34 -25.35 -21.27
N ALA A 1178 14.07 -25.60 -22.36
CA ALA A 1178 15.20 -24.74 -22.73
C ALA A 1178 14.65 -23.36 -23.13
N VAL A 1179 15.37 -22.30 -22.77
CA VAL A 1179 15.01 -20.92 -23.10
C VAL A 1179 16.20 -20.15 -23.64
N GLU A 1180 15.97 -19.34 -24.67
CA GLU A 1180 16.97 -18.42 -25.18
C GLU A 1180 17.05 -17.18 -24.28
N ILE A 1181 18.27 -16.79 -23.89
CA ILE A 1181 18.54 -15.55 -23.17
C ILE A 1181 19.07 -14.53 -24.17
N GLU A 1182 18.31 -13.46 -24.36
CA GLU A 1182 18.67 -12.34 -25.23
C GLU A 1182 19.89 -11.61 -24.64
N GLN A 1183 20.95 -11.43 -25.45
CA GLN A 1183 22.22 -10.83 -25.01
C GLN A 1183 22.09 -9.31 -24.79
N GLY A 1184 21.92 -8.87 -23.54
CA GLY A 1184 21.80 -7.43 -23.24
C GLY A 1184 23.11 -6.65 -23.05
N SER A 1185 24.28 -7.30 -23.10
CA SER A 1185 25.59 -6.65 -22.94
C SER A 1185 26.56 -7.01 -24.07
N ALA A 1186 27.43 -6.07 -24.43
CA ALA A 1186 28.38 -6.20 -25.54
C ALA A 1186 29.52 -7.23 -25.30
N LYS A 1187 29.72 -7.73 -24.06
CA LYS A 1187 30.82 -8.64 -23.70
C LYS A 1187 30.40 -9.84 -22.83
N SER A 1188 29.29 -10.51 -23.17
CA SER A 1188 28.91 -11.78 -22.54
C SER A 1188 29.59 -13.00 -23.22
N GLN A 1189 30.91 -13.17 -23.04
CA GLN A 1189 31.59 -14.43 -23.34
C GLN A 1189 31.29 -15.48 -22.25
N ARG A 1190 30.02 -15.90 -22.15
CA ARG A 1190 29.56 -16.95 -21.23
C ARG A 1190 28.62 -17.99 -21.86
N ASN A 1191 28.31 -17.87 -23.15
CA ASN A 1191 27.46 -18.83 -23.87
C ASN A 1191 28.23 -20.09 -24.34
N GLU A 1192 29.53 -20.23 -24.05
CA GLU A 1192 30.37 -21.30 -24.60
C GLU A 1192 30.36 -22.60 -23.76
N ASP A 1193 29.94 -22.56 -22.48
CA ASP A 1193 30.01 -23.70 -21.54
C ASP A 1193 28.68 -24.09 -20.84
N GLY A 1194 27.54 -23.46 -21.14
CA GLY A 1194 26.27 -23.88 -20.52
C GLY A 1194 24.98 -23.27 -21.06
N GLY A 1195 23.88 -24.02 -20.87
CA GLY A 1195 22.54 -23.68 -21.33
C GLY A 1195 21.65 -23.04 -20.26
N ALA A 1196 20.52 -22.48 -20.71
CA ALA A 1196 19.51 -21.86 -19.86
C ALA A 1196 18.17 -22.61 -19.97
N PHE A 1197 17.55 -22.84 -18.81
CA PHE A 1197 16.33 -23.62 -18.68
C PHE A 1197 15.32 -22.89 -17.79
N LYS A 1198 14.08 -22.75 -18.26
CA LYS A 1198 12.94 -22.37 -17.43
C LYS A 1198 12.38 -23.64 -16.80
N LEU A 1199 12.43 -23.72 -15.48
CA LEU A 1199 11.68 -24.67 -14.68
C LEU A 1199 10.37 -24.00 -14.27
N GLU A 1200 9.24 -24.64 -14.53
CA GLU A 1200 7.91 -24.18 -14.09
C GLU A 1200 7.27 -25.26 -13.21
N VAL A 1201 6.73 -24.85 -12.07
CA VAL A 1201 6.04 -25.72 -11.11
C VAL A 1201 4.61 -25.20 -10.93
N ASP A 1202 3.63 -26.02 -11.29
CA ASP A 1202 2.22 -25.69 -11.15
C ASP A 1202 1.74 -26.07 -9.74
N MET A 1203 1.61 -25.08 -8.87
CA MET A 1203 1.18 -25.31 -7.48
C MET A 1203 -0.32 -25.61 -7.36
N ASN A 1204 -1.15 -25.31 -8.38
CA ASN A 1204 -2.55 -25.74 -8.41
C ASN A 1204 -2.65 -27.24 -8.69
N LEU A 1205 -2.05 -27.69 -9.79
CA LEU A 1205 -2.04 -29.12 -10.16
C LEU A 1205 -1.30 -29.98 -9.12
N TRP A 1206 -0.27 -29.44 -8.46
CA TRP A 1206 0.32 -30.11 -7.30
C TRP A 1206 -0.70 -30.26 -6.16
N LEU A 1207 -1.39 -29.19 -5.76
CA LEU A 1207 -2.36 -29.19 -4.66
C LEU A 1207 -3.54 -30.15 -4.93
N GLU A 1208 -4.10 -30.13 -6.15
CA GLU A 1208 -5.17 -31.02 -6.60
C GLU A 1208 -4.76 -32.51 -6.59
N SER A 1209 -3.46 -32.82 -6.62
CA SER A 1209 -2.93 -34.18 -6.55
C SER A 1209 -2.65 -34.68 -5.12
N GLN A 1210 -2.83 -33.85 -4.10
CA GLN A 1210 -2.61 -34.24 -2.70
C GLN A 1210 -3.88 -34.82 -2.04
N ASP A 1211 -3.68 -35.58 -0.96
CA ASP A 1211 -4.76 -36.06 -0.09
C ASP A 1211 -5.43 -34.87 0.64
N GLU A 1212 -6.77 -34.84 0.72
CA GLU A 1212 -7.52 -33.77 1.38
C GLU A 1212 -7.05 -33.52 2.83
N THR A 1213 -6.66 -34.58 3.56
CA THR A 1213 -6.15 -34.47 4.93
C THR A 1213 -4.75 -33.87 5.00
N PHE A 1214 -3.94 -34.03 3.94
CA PHE A 1214 -2.67 -33.33 3.81
C PHE A 1214 -2.89 -31.85 3.49
N VAL A 1215 -3.79 -31.53 2.55
CA VAL A 1215 -4.18 -30.14 2.22
C VAL A 1215 -4.74 -29.41 3.45
N GLN A 1216 -5.57 -30.08 4.27
CA GLN A 1216 -6.06 -29.55 5.55
C GLN A 1216 -4.98 -29.41 6.64
N SER A 1217 -3.79 -30.00 6.45
CA SER A 1217 -2.65 -29.90 7.37
C SER A 1217 -1.61 -28.85 6.98
N LEU A 1218 -1.74 -28.23 5.81
CA LEU A 1218 -0.92 -27.10 5.41
C LEU A 1218 -1.28 -25.88 6.27
N SER A 1219 -0.35 -25.47 7.13
CA SER A 1219 -0.48 -24.31 8.03
C SER A 1219 0.76 -23.38 7.97
N ALA A 1220 1.53 -23.48 6.89
CA ALA A 1220 2.73 -22.68 6.62
C ALA A 1220 3.04 -22.71 5.11
N PRO A 1221 3.73 -21.68 4.56
CA PRO A 1221 4.18 -21.66 3.17
C PRO A 1221 4.96 -22.92 2.77
N VAL A 1222 4.65 -23.45 1.58
CA VAL A 1222 5.24 -24.68 1.05
C VAL A 1222 6.66 -24.42 0.55
N SER A 1223 7.61 -25.23 1.01
CA SER A 1223 8.99 -25.18 0.53
C SER A 1223 9.12 -25.91 -0.81
N VAL A 1224 9.47 -25.19 -1.88
CA VAL A 1224 9.85 -25.76 -3.18
C VAL A 1224 11.37 -25.68 -3.32
N SER A 1225 12.01 -26.82 -3.57
CA SER A 1225 13.47 -26.94 -3.60
C SER A 1225 13.99 -27.66 -4.83
N VAL A 1226 14.88 -26.99 -5.57
CA VAL A 1226 15.44 -27.46 -6.84
C VAL A 1226 16.89 -27.88 -6.62
N ARG A 1227 17.20 -29.16 -6.90
CA ARG A 1227 18.57 -29.68 -6.82
C ARG A 1227 19.22 -29.66 -8.20
N VAL A 1228 20.32 -28.90 -8.32
CA VAL A 1228 21.10 -28.74 -9.57
C VAL A 1228 22.54 -29.17 -9.33
N SER A 1229 23.09 -30.04 -10.17
CA SER A 1229 24.48 -30.50 -10.04
C SER A 1229 25.48 -29.64 -10.80
N GLY A 1230 26.65 -29.43 -10.19
CA GLY A 1230 27.84 -29.07 -10.96
C GLY A 1230 28.28 -30.25 -11.84
N ALA A 1231 28.52 -29.98 -13.12
CA ALA A 1231 29.32 -30.84 -14.00
C ALA A 1231 30.78 -30.80 -13.55
#